data_AF-A0A1Q6V9N6-F1
#
_entry.id   AF-A0A1Q6V9N6-F1
#
_cell.length_a   1.000
_cell.length_b   1.000
_cell.length_c   1.000
_cell.angle_alpha   90.00
_cell.angle_beta   90.00
_cell.angle_gamma   90.00
#
_symmetry.space_group_name_H-M   'P 1'
#
loop_
_entity.id
_entity.type
_entity.pdbx_description
1 polymer ?
#
loop_
_entity_poly.entity_id
_entity_poly.type
_entity_poly.pdbx_seq_one_letter_code
_entity_poly.pdbx_strand_id
1 'polypeptide(L)'
;MIDVTSHFGLNEESTNTAVPTSETVKVIPEREVRFAVVMYGGVSLAIYINGVAQELLNIVRATAAKAVDSDEPLLSEEELSGATSVYRKLGQYFAIQDKEARGKNLKQANPTKEPIRVRFIVDVISGTSAGGINGVFLAKALARNQGMDGLKKLWLSEGDLGKLLNDKRSIQDLRGFKLKQPQESLLNSQRMYRKLLEALDNMDTARGENTSEVDKKLSPLVRELDLFITTTDIDGIPLPIGLSDEVVYERRYKNVFHFRYATPEATGSLRDDFIKDNDPFLAFAARCTSSFPFAFQAMRLSDITEIANGYSPYKDKTSGGDWDKFFSDYLRNGLFDLDREARGQNATGRLPSDETSEQAKEQLRASFRDRSFGDGGYLDNKPFSYATSMLSRRYADSAVLRKLLYVEPTPVHPELAVEKRDRPDFAENVRAAVLDLPREETIREDIDRLHERNEILERVAILAKEVDADIEADSAEPIDDEKFKTQGLNQMIDHYGVSYGAYHRLKVAELTGVLADLIARAAGHDPASDATTAIRELVSAWRRSEYHPLQTADRKGPDDRNKKAENEFLLNFDIRYRIRRLGFLNRRINKLIDLNADAANLLEAVHTHASDWPANLTVRELIDRHGTDFQNELNRLKKDEVAPALKEARLAEENLRNHEVGSGKELYDEIRNLQIGWPDLAAILNCDPGAARETKANEILEGGNRGPTLSMLATIICRGLKQHESVEIPPATSSPGTSVARVCLKHYDANFVYYDLVTYPIQYGTGAGEANVVGVFRVSPEDAKNLVDERDSGSDATKLAGRTLMSFGAFLDESWRRNDMLWGRLDGAERIISALLPEKSDRELRKNLINEAHLGIFKQEIEEGNGDAVCRLLSHALAHTKSQGPSEKNLKDLVGQVLAQNAGRLNDVQKTALSRPQTLDRQLHPQRALEYISRSTNITGDMFTGLSNKYQFEPGKRVSSWTARVGTILWYVIAVAVPQSLASLFFRHWLGLLYLVAVALIAVGVFLNDNVKFAGWQLLGIVVVIHLIVSGVGSHLRGKKLLKLAKAVAVFVVLALMTIGGLSLIERSRHISLSHPAELALAATIALVGTLLLSISGRGPVEQVRPIRK
;
A
#
# COMPACT_ATOMS: atom_id res chain seq x y z
N MET A 1 -32.44 -11.02 -65.19
CA MET A 1 -33.61 -11.73 -65.74
C MET A 1 -34.66 -11.77 -64.64
N ILE A 2 -35.73 -10.98 -64.58
CA ILE A 2 -36.18 -9.72 -65.18
C ILE A 2 -37.01 -9.13 -64.01
N ASP A 3 -36.59 -8.02 -63.40
CA ASP A 3 -37.08 -6.65 -63.71
C ASP A 3 -38.42 -6.38 -62.93
N VAL A 4 -38.80 -5.21 -62.45
CA VAL A 4 -38.50 -3.84 -62.88
C VAL A 4 -39.13 -2.89 -61.84
N THR A 5 -38.40 -1.81 -61.50
CA THR A 5 -38.85 -0.39 -61.42
C THR A 5 -40.09 0.03 -60.58
N SER A 6 -40.25 1.26 -60.07
CA SER A 6 -39.46 2.47 -59.85
C SER A 6 -40.44 3.59 -59.46
N HIS A 7 -39.92 4.73 -59.02
CA HIS A 7 -40.49 6.09 -59.02
C HIS A 7 -41.12 6.64 -57.74
N PHE A 8 -40.37 7.61 -57.21
CA PHE A 8 -40.63 8.60 -56.18
C PHE A 8 -41.78 9.55 -56.51
N GLY A 9 -42.46 10.03 -55.46
CA GLY A 9 -43.33 11.21 -55.47
C GLY A 9 -43.52 11.72 -54.03
N LEU A 10 -43.20 12.99 -53.80
CA LEU A 10 -42.98 13.67 -52.52
C LEU A 10 -44.26 14.16 -51.81
N ASN A 11 -44.12 14.29 -50.48
CA ASN A 11 -44.78 15.20 -49.52
C ASN A 11 -46.26 14.98 -49.14
N GLU A 12 -46.51 14.66 -47.86
CA GLU A 12 -47.10 15.62 -46.91
C GLU A 12 -47.06 15.08 -45.46
N GLU A 13 -46.95 16.03 -44.54
CA GLU A 13 -46.74 15.90 -43.11
C GLU A 13 -47.81 15.05 -42.40
N SER A 14 -47.39 14.11 -41.56
CA SER A 14 -48.18 13.72 -40.39
C SER A 14 -47.32 13.81 -39.15
N THR A 15 -47.73 14.75 -38.31
CA THR A 15 -47.28 15.00 -36.94
C THR A 15 -47.39 13.73 -36.10
N ASN A 16 -46.29 12.97 -36.03
CA ASN A 16 -46.12 12.00 -34.96
C ASN A 16 -45.34 12.69 -33.84
N THR A 17 -46.09 13.24 -32.88
CA THR A 17 -45.59 13.66 -31.59
C THR A 17 -44.82 12.49 -30.97
N ALA A 18 -43.50 12.50 -31.14
CA ALA A 18 -42.61 11.64 -30.40
C ALA A 18 -42.83 11.92 -28.91
N VAL A 19 -43.35 10.92 -28.20
CA VAL A 19 -43.28 10.84 -26.74
C VAL A 19 -41.84 11.17 -26.35
N PRO A 20 -41.58 12.13 -25.44
CA PRO A 20 -40.22 12.48 -25.08
C PRO A 20 -39.55 11.25 -24.47
N THR A 21 -38.58 10.70 -25.19
CA THR A 21 -37.70 9.65 -24.68
C THR A 21 -37.06 10.16 -23.39
N SER A 22 -37.25 9.42 -22.31
CA SER A 22 -36.68 9.70 -20.99
C SER A 22 -35.18 9.98 -21.08
N GLU A 23 -34.76 11.24 -20.93
CA GLU A 23 -33.34 11.61 -20.84
C GLU A 23 -32.65 10.87 -19.68
N THR A 24 -31.77 9.94 -20.02
CA THR A 24 -30.94 9.15 -19.09
C THR A 24 -29.67 9.91 -18.72
N VAL A 25 -29.24 9.83 -17.45
CA VAL A 25 -27.95 10.39 -16.97
C VAL A 25 -26.80 9.84 -17.83
N LYS A 26 -25.87 10.72 -18.23
CA LYS A 26 -24.69 10.36 -19.04
C LYS A 26 -23.38 10.59 -18.29
N VAL A 27 -22.35 9.83 -18.63
CA VAL A 27 -20.96 9.98 -18.18
C VAL A 27 -20.21 10.79 -19.22
N ILE A 28 -19.95 12.06 -18.93
CA ILE A 28 -19.25 12.98 -19.85
C ILE A 28 -18.13 13.65 -19.03
N PRO A 29 -17.04 12.93 -18.76
CA PRO A 29 -16.02 13.37 -17.82
C PRO A 29 -15.20 14.53 -18.40
N GLU A 30 -15.29 15.68 -17.75
CA GLU A 30 -14.49 16.88 -18.01
C GLU A 30 -13.20 16.85 -17.18
N ARG A 31 -13.24 16.19 -16.01
CA ARG A 31 -12.14 16.14 -15.03
C ARG A 31 -12.03 14.77 -14.37
N GLU A 32 -10.84 14.43 -13.88
CA GLU A 32 -10.62 13.26 -13.04
C GLU A 32 -10.03 13.65 -11.67
N VAL A 33 -10.42 12.91 -10.63
CA VAL A 33 -9.74 12.92 -9.33
C VAL A 33 -9.12 11.55 -9.13
N ARG A 34 -7.79 11.51 -9.05
CA ARG A 34 -7.02 10.27 -8.98
C ARG A 34 -6.40 10.08 -7.60
N PHE A 35 -6.59 8.90 -7.04
CA PHE A 35 -6.13 8.49 -5.73
C PHE A 35 -4.95 7.52 -5.87
N ALA A 36 -3.84 7.85 -5.21
CA ALA A 36 -2.85 6.86 -4.80
C ALA A 36 -3.17 6.41 -3.38
N VAL A 37 -3.13 5.11 -3.13
CA VAL A 37 -3.54 4.50 -1.87
C VAL A 37 -2.40 3.69 -1.26
N VAL A 38 -2.04 4.00 -0.02
CA VAL A 38 -1.09 3.20 0.77
C VAL A 38 -1.85 2.49 1.89
N MET A 39 -1.75 1.17 1.99
CA MET A 39 -2.43 0.39 3.03
C MET A 39 -1.43 -0.40 3.86
N TYR A 40 -1.41 -0.13 5.16
CA TYR A 40 -0.60 -0.87 6.12
C TYR A 40 -1.34 -1.05 7.45
N GLY A 41 -0.94 -2.05 8.23
CA GLY A 41 -1.56 -2.35 9.52
C GLY A 41 -1.38 -3.81 9.95
N GLY A 42 -1.53 -4.06 11.25
CA GLY A 42 -1.40 -5.39 11.85
C GLY A 42 -2.51 -6.37 11.47
N VAL A 43 -2.32 -7.65 11.83
CA VAL A 43 -3.06 -8.82 11.31
C VAL A 43 -4.59 -8.68 11.39
N SER A 44 -5.19 -8.35 12.55
CA SER A 44 -6.66 -8.28 12.64
C SER A 44 -7.26 -6.98 12.11
N LEU A 45 -6.42 -5.99 11.80
CA LEU A 45 -6.85 -4.70 11.24
C LEU A 45 -7.12 -4.82 9.73
N ALA A 46 -6.77 -5.96 9.11
CA ALA A 46 -7.15 -6.33 7.74
C ALA A 46 -8.65 -6.15 7.46
N ILE A 47 -9.48 -6.39 8.47
CA ILE A 47 -10.94 -6.35 8.38
C ILE A 47 -11.45 -4.90 8.33
N TYR A 48 -10.85 -3.99 9.09
CA TYR A 48 -11.11 -2.56 8.98
C TYR A 48 -10.66 -2.03 7.61
N ILE A 49 -9.43 -2.37 7.20
CA ILE A 49 -8.89 -1.98 5.88
C ILE A 49 -9.80 -2.48 4.76
N ASN A 50 -10.40 -3.66 4.90
CA ASN A 50 -11.36 -4.19 3.93
C ASN A 50 -12.62 -3.31 3.79
N GLY A 51 -13.13 -2.75 4.89
CA GLY A 51 -14.23 -1.77 4.84
C GLY A 51 -13.83 -0.50 4.09
N VAL A 52 -12.62 0.02 4.33
CA VAL A 52 -12.09 1.19 3.61
C VAL A 52 -11.90 0.89 2.12
N ALA A 53 -11.34 -0.27 1.77
CA ALA A 53 -11.12 -0.70 0.39
C ALA A 53 -12.43 -0.84 -0.40
N GLN A 54 -13.50 -1.31 0.25
CA GLN A 54 -14.84 -1.35 -0.35
C GLN A 54 -15.34 0.06 -0.71
N GLU A 55 -15.15 1.06 0.15
CA GLU A 55 -15.56 2.43 -0.17
C GLU A 55 -14.70 3.09 -1.26
N LEU A 56 -13.40 2.75 -1.32
CA LEU A 56 -12.53 3.14 -2.45
C LEU A 56 -13.01 2.53 -3.78
N LEU A 57 -13.50 1.29 -3.76
CA LEU A 57 -14.13 0.70 -4.95
C LEU A 57 -15.47 1.38 -5.28
N ASN A 58 -16.31 1.65 -4.27
CA ASN A 58 -17.62 2.26 -4.45
C ASN A 58 -17.53 3.66 -5.07
N ILE A 59 -16.58 4.50 -4.65
CA ILE A 59 -16.42 5.84 -5.24
C ILE A 59 -16.02 5.79 -6.73
N VAL A 60 -15.17 4.84 -7.11
CA VAL A 60 -14.79 4.65 -8.52
C VAL A 60 -16.01 4.17 -9.32
N ARG A 61 -16.70 3.13 -8.84
CA ARG A 61 -17.90 2.58 -9.51
C ARG A 61 -19.04 3.59 -9.62
N ALA A 62 -19.17 4.48 -8.63
CA ALA A 62 -20.19 5.54 -8.63
C ALA A 62 -20.09 6.45 -9.85
N THR A 63 -18.89 6.66 -10.42
CA THR A 63 -18.67 7.62 -11.51
C THR A 63 -18.16 6.99 -12.81
N ALA A 64 -18.02 5.67 -12.83
CA ALA A 64 -17.59 4.93 -14.01
C ALA A 64 -18.73 4.78 -15.04
N ALA A 65 -18.33 4.64 -16.30
CA ALA A 65 -19.22 4.21 -17.38
C ALA A 65 -19.44 2.69 -17.36
N LYS A 66 -20.51 2.24 -18.01
CA LYS A 66 -20.87 0.82 -18.17
C LYS A 66 -19.86 0.04 -19.02
N ALA A 67 -19.23 0.70 -19.98
CA ALA A 67 -18.14 0.20 -20.82
C ALA A 67 -17.21 1.35 -21.21
N VAL A 68 -16.03 1.04 -21.76
CA VAL A 68 -15.00 2.02 -22.11
C VAL A 68 -15.53 3.10 -23.08
N ASP A 69 -16.34 2.72 -24.06
CA ASP A 69 -16.91 3.61 -25.09
C ASP A 69 -18.38 3.96 -24.87
N SER A 70 -18.87 3.83 -23.64
CA SER A 70 -20.26 4.06 -23.28
C SER A 70 -20.41 5.36 -22.49
N ASP A 71 -21.39 6.17 -22.84
CA ASP A 71 -21.81 7.31 -22.00
C ASP A 71 -22.82 6.88 -20.92
N GLU A 72 -23.31 5.64 -20.93
CA GLU A 72 -24.17 5.14 -19.85
C GLU A 72 -23.37 4.93 -18.55
N PRO A 73 -23.89 5.33 -17.39
CA PRO A 73 -23.27 5.06 -16.10
C PRO A 73 -23.24 3.56 -15.81
N LEU A 74 -22.20 3.11 -15.09
CA LEU A 74 -22.04 1.71 -14.68
C LEU A 74 -23.17 1.24 -13.77
N LEU A 75 -23.60 2.12 -12.86
CA LEU A 75 -24.66 1.88 -11.90
C LEU A 75 -25.87 2.74 -12.28
N SER A 76 -27.02 2.09 -12.46
CA SER A 76 -28.32 2.76 -12.59
C SER A 76 -28.72 3.44 -11.28
N GLU A 77 -29.72 4.32 -11.33
CA GLU A 77 -30.24 4.99 -10.12
C GLU A 77 -30.80 3.98 -9.10
N GLU A 78 -31.39 2.87 -9.55
CA GLU A 78 -31.87 1.80 -8.66
C GLU A 78 -30.73 1.00 -8.01
N GLU A 79 -29.56 0.93 -8.66
CA GLU A 79 -28.38 0.22 -8.17
C GLU A 79 -27.51 1.06 -7.22
N LEU A 80 -27.78 2.37 -7.09
CA LEU A 80 -27.07 3.24 -6.15
C LEU A 80 -27.46 2.95 -4.69
N SER A 81 -26.66 2.12 -4.03
CA SER A 81 -26.79 1.80 -2.60
C SER A 81 -25.63 2.35 -1.76
N GLY A 82 -25.80 2.44 -0.44
CA GLY A 82 -24.71 2.82 0.46
C GLY A 82 -24.29 4.29 0.30
N ALA A 83 -22.98 4.55 0.35
CA ALA A 83 -22.39 5.87 0.09
C ALA A 83 -22.28 6.21 -1.41
N THR A 84 -22.59 5.26 -2.31
CA THR A 84 -22.41 5.41 -3.76
C THR A 84 -23.23 6.55 -4.35
N SER A 85 -24.44 6.81 -3.82
CA SER A 85 -25.27 7.94 -4.24
C SER A 85 -24.62 9.30 -3.94
N VAL A 86 -23.97 9.42 -2.78
CA VAL A 86 -23.20 10.62 -2.40
C VAL A 86 -21.99 10.80 -3.30
N TYR A 87 -21.29 9.71 -3.63
CA TYR A 87 -20.18 9.74 -4.58
C TYR A 87 -20.64 10.12 -5.99
N ARG A 88 -21.81 9.63 -6.46
CA ARG A 88 -22.42 10.04 -7.73
C ARG A 88 -22.72 11.54 -7.74
N LYS A 89 -23.36 12.06 -6.69
CA LYS A 89 -23.63 13.51 -6.53
C LYS A 89 -22.34 14.34 -6.60
N LEU A 90 -21.29 13.90 -5.90
CA LEU A 90 -19.98 14.54 -6.01
C LEU A 90 -19.47 14.51 -7.46
N GLY A 91 -19.55 13.39 -8.16
CA GLY A 91 -19.17 13.28 -9.57
C GLY A 91 -19.94 14.22 -10.51
N GLN A 92 -21.20 14.51 -10.23
CA GLN A 92 -22.05 15.39 -11.05
C GLN A 92 -21.73 16.88 -10.86
N TYR A 93 -21.46 17.32 -9.62
CA TYR A 93 -21.39 18.76 -9.31
C TYR A 93 -20.00 19.25 -8.92
N PHE A 94 -19.00 18.38 -8.77
CA PHE A 94 -17.65 18.81 -8.36
C PHE A 94 -16.92 19.63 -9.44
N ALA A 95 -17.34 19.55 -10.70
CA ALA A 95 -16.84 20.39 -11.78
C ALA A 95 -17.33 21.85 -11.70
N ILE A 96 -18.41 22.12 -10.94
CA ILE A 96 -18.94 23.48 -10.77
C ILE A 96 -17.96 24.33 -9.97
N GLN A 97 -17.42 25.36 -10.62
CA GLN A 97 -16.39 26.22 -10.04
C GLN A 97 -16.95 27.18 -8.98
N ASP A 98 -18.13 27.76 -9.24
CA ASP A 98 -18.77 28.67 -8.29
C ASP A 98 -19.15 27.91 -7.02
N LYS A 99 -18.49 28.27 -5.90
CA LYS A 99 -18.63 27.54 -4.63
C LYS A 99 -20.06 27.62 -4.09
N GLU A 100 -20.74 28.74 -4.29
CA GLU A 100 -22.12 28.91 -3.84
C GLU A 100 -23.10 28.08 -4.66
N ALA A 101 -22.99 28.09 -5.99
CA ALA A 101 -23.78 27.26 -6.90
C ALA A 101 -23.52 25.78 -6.68
N ARG A 102 -22.24 25.38 -6.54
CA ARG A 102 -21.85 24.01 -6.19
C ARG A 102 -22.50 23.58 -4.88
N GLY A 103 -22.43 24.41 -3.84
CA GLY A 103 -23.04 24.14 -2.54
C GLY A 103 -24.57 24.08 -2.59
N LYS A 104 -25.22 24.91 -3.42
CA LYS A 104 -26.67 24.86 -3.66
C LYS A 104 -27.08 23.57 -4.39
N ASN A 105 -26.34 23.17 -5.41
CA ASN A 105 -26.65 21.98 -6.21
C ASN A 105 -26.40 20.68 -5.44
N LEU A 106 -25.32 20.59 -4.67
CA LEU A 106 -25.05 19.42 -3.80
C LEU A 106 -26.07 19.25 -2.67
N LYS A 107 -26.81 20.31 -2.30
CA LYS A 107 -27.89 20.24 -1.29
C LYS A 107 -29.23 19.74 -1.87
N GLN A 108 -29.34 19.55 -3.18
CA GLN A 108 -30.57 19.02 -3.78
C GLN A 108 -30.75 17.54 -3.41
N ALA A 109 -31.98 17.17 -3.06
CA ALA A 109 -32.28 15.87 -2.44
C ALA A 109 -32.10 14.69 -3.42
N ASN A 110 -32.39 14.88 -4.71
CA ASN A 110 -32.23 13.87 -5.75
C ASN A 110 -31.01 14.19 -6.63
N PRO A 111 -30.17 13.19 -7.01
CA PRO A 111 -29.25 13.37 -8.12
C PRO A 111 -30.09 13.83 -9.32
N THR A 112 -29.81 15.04 -9.82
CA THR A 112 -30.54 15.54 -10.98
C THR A 112 -30.15 14.70 -12.20
N LYS A 113 -30.89 14.84 -13.30
CA LYS A 113 -30.53 14.26 -14.61
C LYS A 113 -29.20 14.79 -15.19
N GLU A 114 -28.41 15.52 -14.39
CA GLU A 114 -27.15 16.10 -14.80
C GLU A 114 -26.12 15.02 -15.11
N PRO A 115 -25.28 15.24 -16.13
CA PRO A 115 -24.22 14.32 -16.47
C PRO A 115 -23.16 14.25 -15.36
N ILE A 116 -22.49 13.10 -15.29
CA ILE A 116 -21.32 12.90 -14.42
C ILE A 116 -20.12 13.56 -15.12
N ARG A 117 -19.69 14.69 -14.57
CA ARG A 117 -18.60 15.52 -15.13
C ARG A 117 -17.23 15.23 -14.51
N VAL A 118 -17.20 14.63 -13.33
CA VAL A 118 -15.97 14.26 -12.62
C VAL A 118 -15.93 12.76 -12.37
N ARG A 119 -14.84 12.13 -12.83
CA ARG A 119 -14.58 10.71 -12.61
C ARG A 119 -13.58 10.50 -11.48
N PHE A 120 -13.89 9.62 -10.55
CA PHE A 120 -12.98 9.19 -9.49
C PHE A 120 -12.23 7.92 -9.89
N ILE A 121 -10.92 7.88 -9.67
CA ILE A 121 -10.05 6.76 -10.08
C ILE A 121 -9.07 6.44 -8.96
N VAL A 122 -8.85 5.16 -8.70
CA VAL A 122 -7.70 4.67 -7.93
C VAL A 122 -6.74 4.02 -8.92
N ASP A 123 -5.56 4.62 -9.13
CA ASP A 123 -4.59 4.17 -10.15
C ASP A 123 -3.24 3.72 -9.58
N VAL A 124 -2.98 3.96 -8.29
CA VAL A 124 -1.78 3.48 -7.62
C VAL A 124 -2.16 2.89 -6.26
N ILE A 125 -1.75 1.65 -6.00
CA ILE A 125 -1.95 0.96 -4.73
C ILE A 125 -0.61 0.41 -4.25
N SER A 126 -0.26 0.69 -3.01
CA SER A 126 0.89 0.10 -2.33
C SER A 126 0.44 -0.52 -1.01
N GLY A 127 0.86 -1.75 -0.74
CA GLY A 127 0.40 -2.49 0.42
C GLY A 127 1.45 -3.41 1.05
N THR A 128 1.37 -3.52 2.37
CA THR A 128 2.18 -4.44 3.19
C THR A 128 1.30 -5.17 4.20
N SER A 129 1.65 -6.40 4.55
CA SER A 129 0.92 -7.23 5.51
C SER A 129 -0.59 -7.33 5.21
N ALA A 130 -1.44 -7.05 6.20
CA ALA A 130 -2.89 -6.98 6.05
C ALA A 130 -3.35 -6.00 4.95
N GLY A 131 -2.61 -4.90 4.75
CA GLY A 131 -2.87 -3.93 3.69
C GLY A 131 -2.55 -4.47 2.30
N GLY A 132 -1.51 -5.30 2.18
CA GLY A 132 -1.14 -5.98 0.93
C GLY A 132 -2.22 -6.94 0.44
N ILE A 133 -2.85 -7.72 1.34
CA ILE A 133 -4.00 -8.57 0.99
C ILE A 133 -5.13 -7.73 0.40
N ASN A 134 -5.57 -6.67 1.10
CA ASN A 134 -6.64 -5.81 0.61
C ASN A 134 -6.27 -5.09 -0.70
N GLY A 135 -4.99 -4.73 -0.86
CA GLY A 135 -4.45 -4.15 -2.10
C GLY A 135 -4.61 -5.07 -3.31
N VAL A 136 -4.26 -6.36 -3.18
CA VAL A 136 -4.44 -7.35 -4.26
C VAL A 136 -5.90 -7.44 -4.71
N PHE A 137 -6.84 -7.55 -3.76
CA PHE A 137 -8.25 -7.70 -4.08
C PHE A 137 -8.88 -6.42 -4.63
N LEU A 138 -8.52 -5.25 -4.08
CA LEU A 138 -8.97 -3.96 -4.62
C LEU A 138 -8.45 -3.74 -6.05
N ALA A 139 -7.18 -4.06 -6.29
CA ALA A 139 -6.58 -3.91 -7.60
C ALA A 139 -7.23 -4.83 -8.65
N LYS A 140 -7.46 -6.10 -8.32
CA LYS A 140 -8.20 -7.03 -9.20
C LYS A 140 -9.64 -6.54 -9.45
N ALA A 141 -10.32 -6.08 -8.41
CA ALA A 141 -11.67 -5.52 -8.54
C ALA A 141 -11.74 -4.33 -9.50
N LEU A 142 -10.75 -3.42 -9.44
CA LEU A 142 -10.63 -2.27 -10.33
C LEU A 142 -10.25 -2.69 -11.77
N ALA A 143 -9.21 -3.50 -11.93
CA ALA A 143 -8.70 -3.94 -13.23
C ALA A 143 -9.71 -4.81 -14.00
N ARG A 144 -10.59 -5.52 -13.31
CA ARG A 144 -11.51 -6.49 -13.92
C ARG A 144 -12.99 -6.15 -13.73
N ASN A 145 -13.33 -4.97 -13.18
CA ASN A 145 -14.71 -4.56 -12.87
C ASN A 145 -15.49 -5.64 -12.08
N GLN A 146 -14.96 -6.00 -10.92
CA GLN A 146 -15.50 -7.02 -10.02
C GLN A 146 -15.82 -6.43 -8.63
N GLY A 147 -16.62 -7.15 -7.84
CA GLY A 147 -16.83 -6.85 -6.42
C GLY A 147 -15.76 -7.48 -5.52
N MET A 148 -15.69 -7.07 -4.26
CA MET A 148 -14.77 -7.63 -3.25
C MET A 148 -15.45 -8.62 -2.28
N ASP A 149 -16.64 -9.13 -2.63
CA ASP A 149 -17.44 -9.97 -1.74
C ASP A 149 -16.75 -11.28 -1.35
N GLY A 150 -15.89 -11.82 -2.23
CA GLY A 150 -15.09 -13.00 -1.93
C GLY A 150 -14.19 -12.78 -0.70
N LEU A 151 -13.52 -11.63 -0.62
CA LEU A 151 -12.67 -11.28 0.52
C LEU A 151 -13.51 -10.92 1.76
N LYS A 152 -14.63 -10.20 1.60
CA LYS A 152 -15.58 -9.92 2.69
C LYS A 152 -16.05 -11.24 3.34
N LYS A 153 -16.50 -12.21 2.53
CA LYS A 153 -16.95 -13.53 3.00
C LYS A 153 -15.82 -14.31 3.67
N LEU A 154 -14.62 -14.30 3.10
CA LEU A 154 -13.44 -14.93 3.71
C LEU A 154 -13.19 -14.37 5.11
N TRP A 155 -13.15 -13.04 5.28
CA TRP A 155 -12.90 -12.47 6.60
C TRP A 155 -13.98 -12.82 7.61
N LEU A 156 -15.25 -12.72 7.24
CA LEU A 156 -16.35 -12.99 8.16
C LEU A 156 -16.40 -14.47 8.58
N SER A 157 -16.26 -15.39 7.61
CA SER A 157 -16.46 -16.82 7.83
C SER A 157 -15.18 -17.60 8.15
N GLU A 158 -14.05 -17.26 7.53
CA GLU A 158 -12.78 -17.99 7.62
C GLU A 158 -11.75 -17.29 8.51
N GLY A 159 -11.94 -16.01 8.81
CA GLY A 159 -11.14 -15.24 9.77
C GLY A 159 -11.38 -15.61 11.24
N ASP A 160 -11.78 -16.85 11.53
CA ASP A 160 -11.93 -17.35 12.90
C ASP A 160 -10.62 -18.04 13.34
N LEU A 161 -10.07 -17.64 14.50
CA LEU A 161 -8.83 -18.20 15.02
C LEU A 161 -8.91 -19.73 15.15
N GLY A 162 -10.06 -20.26 15.56
CA GLY A 162 -10.30 -21.69 15.67
C GLY A 162 -10.22 -22.44 14.34
N LYS A 163 -10.49 -21.79 13.20
CA LYS A 163 -10.28 -22.37 11.87
C LYS A 163 -8.84 -22.25 11.39
N LEU A 164 -8.14 -21.20 11.84
CA LEU A 164 -6.77 -20.90 11.41
C LEU A 164 -5.70 -21.66 12.19
N LEU A 165 -5.92 -22.04 13.45
CA LEU A 165 -4.95 -22.79 14.26
C LEU A 165 -4.46 -24.07 13.55
N ASN A 166 -3.15 -24.25 13.46
CA ASN A 166 -2.47 -25.32 12.70
C ASN A 166 -2.61 -26.72 13.33
N ASP A 167 -3.83 -27.24 13.31
CA ASP A 167 -4.16 -28.58 13.77
C ASP A 167 -5.10 -29.30 12.79
N LYS A 168 -5.53 -30.51 13.15
CA LYS A 168 -6.41 -31.34 12.30
C LYS A 168 -7.71 -30.63 11.92
N ARG A 169 -8.22 -29.68 12.71
CA ARG A 169 -9.48 -28.98 12.42
C ARG A 169 -9.32 -27.97 11.28
N SER A 170 -8.14 -27.36 11.15
CA SER A 170 -7.87 -26.40 10.07
C SER A 170 -7.84 -27.01 8.66
N ILE A 171 -7.93 -28.33 8.53
CA ILE A 171 -7.98 -29.02 7.23
C ILE A 171 -9.26 -29.85 7.03
N GLN A 172 -10.20 -29.85 7.98
CA GLN A 172 -11.39 -30.72 7.92
C GLN A 172 -12.30 -30.44 6.72
N ASP A 173 -12.41 -29.17 6.33
CA ASP A 173 -13.17 -28.69 5.18
C ASP A 173 -12.34 -28.61 3.89
N LEU A 174 -11.05 -28.98 3.93
CA LEU A 174 -10.14 -28.92 2.80
C LEU A 174 -9.84 -30.33 2.28
N ARG A 175 -10.29 -30.64 1.06
CA ARG A 175 -9.98 -31.92 0.41
C ARG A 175 -8.57 -31.88 -0.19
N GLY A 176 -7.82 -32.98 -0.07
CA GLY A 176 -6.50 -33.13 -0.71
C GLY A 176 -5.31 -32.61 0.09
N PHE A 177 -5.51 -32.13 1.32
CA PHE A 177 -4.45 -31.54 2.15
C PHE A 177 -4.08 -32.44 3.33
N LYS A 178 -2.78 -32.49 3.67
CA LYS A 178 -2.27 -33.18 4.85
C LYS A 178 -1.61 -32.19 5.80
N LEU A 179 -1.91 -32.32 7.09
CA LEU A 179 -1.25 -31.53 8.12
C LEU A 179 0.22 -31.94 8.22
N LYS A 180 1.13 -31.01 7.96
CA LYS A 180 2.59 -31.22 8.12
C LYS A 180 2.93 -31.27 9.61
N GLN A 181 3.65 -32.32 10.03
CA GLN A 181 4.12 -32.50 11.40
C GLN A 181 5.65 -32.67 11.45
N PRO A 182 6.35 -32.14 12.47
CA PRO A 182 5.83 -31.22 13.49
C PRO A 182 5.40 -29.88 12.88
N GLN A 183 4.47 -29.20 13.53
CA GLN A 183 3.96 -27.92 13.08
C GLN A 183 5.09 -26.88 13.07
N GLU A 184 5.23 -26.11 11.99
CA GLU A 184 6.30 -25.09 11.87
C GLU A 184 5.77 -23.66 12.13
N SER A 185 4.44 -23.50 12.30
CA SER A 185 3.77 -22.24 12.67
C SER A 185 2.50 -22.48 13.47
N LEU A 186 2.07 -21.45 14.23
CA LEU A 186 0.85 -21.47 15.03
C LEU A 186 -0.43 -21.56 14.17
N LEU A 187 -0.48 -20.79 13.08
CA LEU A 187 -1.60 -20.76 12.14
C LEU A 187 -1.24 -21.55 10.88
N ASN A 188 -2.26 -22.14 10.26
CA ASN A 188 -2.14 -23.00 9.10
C ASN A 188 -1.90 -22.15 7.84
N SER A 189 -0.63 -22.05 7.46
CA SER A 189 -0.17 -21.30 6.30
C SER A 189 -0.78 -21.77 4.98
N GLN A 190 -0.94 -23.08 4.81
CA GLN A 190 -1.49 -23.69 3.59
C GLN A 190 -2.98 -23.38 3.45
N ARG A 191 -3.74 -23.45 4.56
CA ARG A 191 -5.15 -23.04 4.60
C ARG A 191 -5.31 -21.59 4.17
N MET A 192 -4.50 -20.68 4.70
CA MET A 192 -4.61 -19.26 4.38
C MET A 192 -4.41 -19.00 2.90
N TYR A 193 -3.34 -19.53 2.30
CA TYR A 193 -3.11 -19.43 0.85
C TYR A 193 -4.27 -20.02 0.04
N ARG A 194 -4.73 -21.22 0.42
CA ARG A 194 -5.86 -21.91 -0.19
C ARG A 194 -7.13 -21.04 -0.18
N LYS A 195 -7.48 -20.43 0.97
CA LYS A 195 -8.66 -19.57 1.11
C LYS A 195 -8.51 -18.25 0.35
N LEU A 196 -7.32 -17.64 0.31
CA LEU A 196 -7.07 -16.47 -0.53
C LEU A 196 -7.31 -16.80 -2.01
N LEU A 197 -6.84 -17.97 -2.47
CA LEU A 197 -7.10 -18.45 -3.83
C LEU A 197 -8.58 -18.73 -4.09
N GLU A 198 -9.33 -19.32 -3.14
CA GLU A 198 -10.80 -19.44 -3.23
C GLU A 198 -11.48 -18.07 -3.36
N ALA A 199 -11.02 -17.07 -2.61
CA ALA A 199 -11.61 -15.75 -2.64
C ALA A 199 -11.36 -15.03 -3.98
N LEU A 200 -10.18 -15.20 -4.59
CA LEU A 200 -9.88 -14.69 -5.94
C LEU A 200 -10.71 -15.42 -7.00
N ASP A 201 -10.82 -16.75 -6.92
CA ASP A 201 -11.64 -17.56 -7.82
C ASP A 201 -13.13 -17.18 -7.74
N ASN A 202 -13.63 -16.91 -6.53
CA ASN A 202 -14.99 -16.44 -6.31
C ASN A 202 -15.26 -15.10 -7.01
N MET A 203 -14.28 -14.20 -7.09
CA MET A 203 -14.42 -12.94 -7.84
C MET A 203 -14.60 -13.19 -9.34
N ASP A 204 -13.99 -14.25 -9.87
CA ASP A 204 -14.13 -14.63 -11.28
C ASP A 204 -15.43 -15.37 -11.56
N THR A 205 -15.89 -16.25 -10.65
CA THR A 205 -17.15 -17.01 -10.85
C THR A 205 -18.41 -16.15 -10.77
N ALA A 206 -18.38 -15.03 -10.02
CA ALA A 206 -19.51 -14.10 -9.92
C ALA A 206 -19.88 -13.44 -11.27
N ARG A 207 -19.06 -13.62 -12.31
CA ARG A 207 -19.25 -13.10 -13.67
C ARG A 207 -20.03 -14.04 -14.63
N GLY A 208 -20.44 -15.24 -14.19
CA GLY A 208 -21.13 -16.24 -15.02
C GLY A 208 -20.20 -17.07 -15.93
N GLU A 209 -20.67 -18.22 -16.43
CA GLU A 209 -19.83 -19.28 -17.06
C GLU A 209 -19.23 -18.94 -18.45
N ASN A 210 -19.68 -17.90 -19.15
CA ASN A 210 -19.09 -17.46 -20.44
C ASN A 210 -17.85 -16.55 -20.25
N THR A 211 -16.86 -17.07 -19.53
CA THR A 211 -15.65 -16.36 -19.05
C THR A 211 -14.70 -15.91 -20.17
N SER A 212 -14.60 -16.65 -21.28
CA SER A 212 -13.58 -16.41 -22.33
C SER A 212 -13.75 -15.11 -23.15
N GLU A 213 -14.97 -14.61 -23.36
CA GLU A 213 -15.20 -13.32 -24.04
C GLU A 213 -15.08 -12.12 -23.08
N VAL A 214 -15.47 -12.33 -21.82
CA VAL A 214 -15.41 -11.31 -20.77
C VAL A 214 -13.97 -11.07 -20.32
N ASP A 215 -13.08 -12.06 -20.46
CA ASP A 215 -11.65 -11.89 -20.24
C ASP A 215 -10.99 -10.88 -21.18
N LYS A 216 -11.58 -10.69 -22.37
CA LYS A 216 -11.15 -9.73 -23.37
C LYS A 216 -11.73 -8.32 -23.17
N LYS A 217 -12.73 -8.14 -22.31
CA LYS A 217 -13.43 -6.85 -22.14
C LYS A 217 -12.69 -5.96 -21.14
N LEU A 218 -12.19 -4.82 -21.63
CA LEU A 218 -11.48 -3.80 -20.84
C LEU A 218 -12.37 -3.30 -19.68
N SER A 219 -11.76 -3.08 -18.51
CA SER A 219 -12.45 -2.48 -17.37
C SER A 219 -12.73 -1.00 -17.60
N PRO A 220 -13.96 -0.53 -17.40
CA PRO A 220 -14.27 0.90 -17.44
C PRO A 220 -13.85 1.63 -16.16
N LEU A 221 -13.41 0.94 -15.10
CA LEU A 221 -13.10 1.54 -13.79
C LEU A 221 -11.75 2.27 -13.80
N VAL A 222 -10.76 1.71 -14.47
CA VAL A 222 -9.40 2.25 -14.55
C VAL A 222 -8.81 1.95 -15.92
N ARG A 223 -8.01 2.87 -16.46
CA ARG A 223 -7.26 2.65 -17.72
C ARG A 223 -5.87 2.10 -17.49
N GLU A 224 -5.26 2.47 -16.36
CA GLU A 224 -3.90 2.10 -16.02
C GLU A 224 -3.78 2.04 -14.48
N LEU A 225 -3.29 0.93 -13.92
CA LEU A 225 -3.24 0.67 -12.47
C LEU A 225 -1.92 -0.02 -12.10
N ASP A 226 -1.24 0.49 -11.07
CA ASP A 226 -0.09 -0.16 -10.44
C ASP A 226 -0.43 -0.68 -9.04
N LEU A 227 -0.05 -1.93 -8.77
CA LEU A 227 -0.10 -2.53 -7.45
C LEU A 227 1.32 -2.94 -7.01
N PHE A 228 1.76 -2.41 -5.87
CA PHE A 228 3.01 -2.79 -5.20
C PHE A 228 2.71 -3.56 -3.92
N ILE A 229 3.28 -4.76 -3.79
CA ILE A 229 3.16 -5.61 -2.61
C ILE A 229 4.54 -5.84 -2.03
N THR A 230 4.80 -5.34 -0.83
CA THR A 230 6.11 -5.51 -0.18
C THR A 230 6.23 -6.86 0.48
N THR A 231 7.43 -7.44 0.39
CA THR A 231 7.80 -8.75 0.93
C THR A 231 9.26 -8.71 1.37
N THR A 232 9.65 -9.67 2.20
CA THR A 232 11.05 -9.81 2.63
C THR A 232 11.61 -11.12 2.10
N ASP A 233 12.59 -11.03 1.22
CA ASP A 233 13.36 -12.19 0.77
C ASP A 233 14.36 -12.57 1.87
N ILE A 234 14.15 -13.70 2.54
CA ILE A 234 14.93 -14.11 3.73
C ILE A 234 16.37 -14.45 3.36
N ASP A 235 16.60 -14.91 2.13
CA ASP A 235 17.93 -15.31 1.67
C ASP A 235 18.75 -14.08 1.22
N GLY A 236 18.07 -13.04 0.70
CA GLY A 236 18.65 -11.80 0.20
C GLY A 236 19.38 -11.95 -1.14
N ILE A 237 19.62 -10.83 -1.82
CA ILE A 237 20.43 -10.77 -3.05
C ILE A 237 21.72 -9.99 -2.76
N PRO A 238 22.92 -10.54 -3.05
CA PRO A 238 24.16 -9.78 -2.95
C PRO A 238 24.23 -8.72 -4.05
N LEU A 239 24.41 -7.46 -3.67
CA LEU A 239 24.55 -6.33 -4.58
C LEU A 239 25.85 -5.57 -4.28
N PRO A 240 26.56 -5.09 -5.32
CA PRO A 240 27.76 -4.29 -5.14
C PRO A 240 27.39 -2.86 -4.68
N ILE A 241 28.27 -2.27 -3.87
CA ILE A 241 28.23 -0.88 -3.42
C ILE A 241 29.61 -0.28 -3.65
N GLY A 242 29.68 0.77 -4.46
CA GLY A 242 30.86 1.57 -4.67
C GLY A 242 31.09 2.50 -3.48
N LEU A 243 32.18 2.27 -2.77
CA LEU A 243 32.76 3.23 -1.83
C LEU A 243 33.69 4.18 -2.58
N SER A 244 34.22 5.17 -1.88
CA SER A 244 35.14 6.14 -2.47
C SER A 244 36.46 5.51 -2.95
N ASP A 245 36.85 4.37 -2.38
CA ASP A 245 38.15 3.71 -2.57
C ASP A 245 38.05 2.25 -3.05
N GLU A 246 36.94 1.57 -2.80
CA GLU A 246 36.74 0.17 -3.21
C GLU A 246 35.26 -0.17 -3.45
N VAL A 247 34.99 -1.37 -3.98
CA VAL A 247 33.64 -1.92 -4.09
C VAL A 247 33.45 -3.02 -3.04
N VAL A 248 32.39 -2.89 -2.25
CA VAL A 248 31.97 -3.90 -1.26
C VAL A 248 30.63 -4.53 -1.63
N TYR A 249 30.25 -5.63 -0.98
CA TYR A 249 28.98 -6.32 -1.27
C TYR A 249 28.06 -6.30 -0.04
N GLU A 250 26.79 -5.92 -0.26
CA GLU A 250 25.72 -5.97 0.75
C GLU A 250 24.58 -6.88 0.28
N ARG A 251 23.88 -7.53 1.21
CA ARG A 251 22.66 -8.28 0.90
C ARG A 251 21.42 -7.41 1.00
N ARG A 252 20.71 -7.24 -0.11
CA ARG A 252 19.37 -6.64 -0.13
C ARG A 252 18.30 -7.71 0.15
N TYR A 253 17.63 -7.60 1.28
CA TYR A 253 16.52 -8.49 1.69
C TYR A 253 15.14 -7.92 1.34
N LYS A 254 15.05 -6.60 1.10
CA LYS A 254 13.80 -5.91 0.72
C LYS A 254 13.38 -6.31 -0.69
N ASN A 255 12.12 -6.73 -0.84
CA ASN A 255 11.54 -7.15 -2.12
C ASN A 255 10.13 -6.55 -2.34
N VAL A 256 9.75 -6.33 -3.60
CA VAL A 256 8.42 -5.86 -3.98
C VAL A 256 7.92 -6.61 -5.20
N PHE A 257 6.68 -7.11 -5.15
CA PHE A 257 5.98 -7.61 -6.32
C PHE A 257 5.17 -6.48 -6.97
N HIS A 258 5.37 -6.27 -8.26
CA HIS A 258 4.72 -5.21 -9.04
C HIS A 258 3.76 -5.80 -10.07
N PHE A 259 2.46 -5.58 -9.89
CA PHE A 259 1.42 -5.98 -10.84
C PHE A 259 0.87 -4.75 -11.56
N ARG A 260 0.59 -4.89 -12.85
CA ARG A 260 0.07 -3.79 -13.67
C ARG A 260 -1.17 -4.20 -14.46
N TYR A 261 -2.05 -3.23 -14.62
CA TYR A 261 -3.11 -3.26 -15.63
C TYR A 261 -2.99 -2.00 -16.47
N ALA A 262 -3.07 -2.12 -17.78
CA ALA A 262 -3.06 -1.00 -18.70
C ALA A 262 -3.78 -1.35 -20.00
N THR A 263 -4.68 -0.48 -20.46
CA THR A 263 -5.37 -0.66 -21.74
C THR A 263 -4.50 -0.19 -22.91
N PRO A 264 -4.75 -0.66 -24.14
CA PRO A 264 -4.04 -0.15 -25.33
C PRO A 264 -4.16 1.38 -25.49
N GLU A 265 -5.28 1.96 -25.06
CA GLU A 265 -5.49 3.41 -25.07
C GLU A 265 -4.57 4.13 -24.07
N ALA A 266 -4.13 3.48 -22.99
CA ALA A 266 -3.18 4.05 -22.04
C ALA A 266 -1.72 3.81 -22.44
N THR A 267 -1.34 2.55 -22.67
CA THR A 267 0.08 2.13 -22.83
C THR A 267 0.43 1.61 -24.23
N GLY A 268 -0.46 1.74 -25.21
CA GLY A 268 -0.25 1.24 -26.59
C GLY A 268 -0.36 -0.29 -26.74
N SER A 269 -0.16 -1.04 -25.66
CA SER A 269 -0.38 -2.47 -25.57
C SER A 269 -1.29 -2.80 -24.37
N LEU A 270 -2.09 -3.85 -24.50
CA LEU A 270 -2.87 -4.37 -23.38
C LEU A 270 -1.92 -5.12 -22.43
N ARG A 271 -1.87 -4.71 -21.17
CA ARG A 271 -1.26 -5.47 -20.08
C ARG A 271 -2.32 -5.74 -19.02
N ASP A 272 -2.54 -7.00 -18.68
CA ASP A 272 -3.46 -7.38 -17.61
C ASP A 272 -2.83 -8.48 -16.75
N ASP A 273 -2.24 -8.07 -15.62
CA ASP A 273 -1.66 -8.98 -14.65
C ASP A 273 -2.72 -9.58 -13.69
N PHE A 274 -3.99 -9.18 -13.78
CA PHE A 274 -5.08 -9.56 -12.86
C PHE A 274 -6.05 -10.60 -13.43
N ILE A 275 -5.67 -11.26 -14.53
CA ILE A 275 -6.41 -12.38 -15.11
C ILE A 275 -6.39 -13.61 -14.19
N LYS A 276 -7.40 -14.47 -14.35
CA LYS A 276 -7.57 -15.71 -13.57
C LYS A 276 -6.33 -16.59 -13.55
N ASP A 277 -5.59 -16.71 -14.65
CA ASP A 277 -4.40 -17.57 -14.71
C ASP A 277 -3.23 -17.06 -13.82
N ASN A 278 -3.25 -15.77 -13.41
CA ASN A 278 -2.29 -15.21 -12.47
C ASN A 278 -2.75 -15.29 -11.00
N ASP A 279 -3.97 -15.74 -10.72
CA ASP A 279 -4.50 -15.85 -9.35
C ASP A 279 -3.62 -16.65 -8.39
N PRO A 280 -2.98 -17.77 -8.80
CA PRO A 280 -2.05 -18.48 -7.92
C PRO A 280 -0.88 -17.60 -7.45
N PHE A 281 -0.38 -16.71 -8.32
CA PHE A 281 0.71 -15.79 -7.99
C PHE A 281 0.22 -14.58 -7.20
N LEU A 282 -0.97 -14.04 -7.50
CA LEU A 282 -1.61 -12.98 -6.70
C LEU A 282 -1.88 -13.46 -5.26
N ALA A 283 -2.38 -14.69 -5.09
CA ALA A 283 -2.54 -15.32 -3.78
C ALA A 283 -1.19 -15.55 -3.09
N PHE A 284 -0.13 -15.87 -3.85
CA PHE A 284 1.22 -16.04 -3.33
C PHE A 284 1.76 -14.72 -2.80
N ALA A 285 1.64 -13.62 -3.55
CA ALA A 285 2.04 -12.28 -3.11
C ALA A 285 1.25 -11.83 -1.87
N ALA A 286 -0.08 -12.00 -1.86
CA ALA A 286 -0.93 -11.72 -0.70
C ALA A 286 -0.56 -12.54 0.55
N ARG A 287 -0.10 -13.78 0.35
CA ARG A 287 0.34 -14.64 1.45
C ARG A 287 1.77 -14.30 1.91
N CYS A 288 2.71 -14.03 1.00
CA CYS A 288 4.06 -13.60 1.32
C CYS A 288 4.04 -12.36 2.21
N THR A 289 3.32 -11.32 1.76
CA THR A 289 3.25 -10.05 2.49
C THR A 289 2.62 -10.21 3.87
N SER A 290 1.82 -11.25 4.14
CA SER A 290 1.20 -11.54 5.45
C SER A 290 1.87 -12.68 6.24
N SER A 291 3.11 -13.05 5.90
CA SER A 291 3.86 -14.13 6.56
C SER A 291 4.60 -13.63 7.81
N PHE A 292 3.88 -13.54 8.92
CA PHE A 292 4.42 -13.08 10.20
C PHE A 292 5.16 -14.21 10.97
N PRO A 293 6.36 -13.98 11.53
CA PRO A 293 7.13 -15.01 12.23
C PRO A 293 6.30 -15.64 13.36
N PHE A 294 6.47 -16.94 13.60
CA PHE A 294 5.69 -17.73 14.56
C PHE A 294 4.21 -17.96 14.17
N ALA A 295 3.47 -16.95 13.72
CA ALA A 295 2.06 -17.09 13.35
C ALA A 295 1.89 -17.83 12.02
N PHE A 296 2.63 -17.41 10.99
CA PHE A 296 2.51 -17.90 9.62
C PHE A 296 3.92 -18.14 9.06
N GLN A 297 4.14 -19.26 8.37
CA GLN A 297 5.44 -19.57 7.76
C GLN A 297 5.74 -18.61 6.61
N ALA A 298 7.03 -18.36 6.38
CA ALA A 298 7.50 -17.80 5.12
C ALA A 298 7.06 -18.72 3.97
N MET A 299 6.75 -18.12 2.83
CA MET A 299 6.20 -18.83 1.69
C MET A 299 7.24 -18.92 0.57
N ARG A 300 7.29 -20.07 -0.10
CA ARG A 300 8.08 -20.31 -1.31
C ARG A 300 7.14 -20.46 -2.49
N LEU A 301 7.61 -20.09 -3.69
CA LEU A 301 6.79 -20.30 -4.88
C LEU A 301 6.57 -21.80 -5.13
N SER A 302 7.53 -22.67 -4.75
CA SER A 302 7.38 -24.13 -4.78
C SER A 302 6.21 -24.65 -3.92
N ASP A 303 5.83 -23.93 -2.86
CA ASP A 303 4.77 -24.35 -1.94
C ASP A 303 3.38 -24.32 -2.60
N ILE A 304 3.22 -23.54 -3.67
CA ILE A 304 1.92 -23.39 -4.33
C ILE A 304 1.51 -24.67 -5.06
N THR A 305 2.46 -25.45 -5.59
CA THR A 305 2.15 -26.54 -6.54
C THR A 305 1.33 -27.62 -5.86
N GLU A 306 1.72 -28.05 -4.66
CA GLU A 306 0.95 -29.01 -3.85
C GLU A 306 -0.46 -28.45 -3.55
N ILE A 307 -0.54 -27.18 -3.17
CA ILE A 307 -1.79 -26.58 -2.69
C ILE A 307 -2.78 -26.30 -3.83
N ALA A 308 -2.30 -25.71 -4.92
CA ALA A 308 -3.11 -25.38 -6.07
C ALA A 308 -3.55 -26.65 -6.83
N ASN A 309 -2.69 -27.67 -6.93
CA ASN A 309 -3.08 -28.95 -7.54
C ASN A 309 -4.14 -29.71 -6.73
N GLY A 310 -4.18 -29.48 -5.41
CA GLY A 310 -5.25 -29.95 -4.54
C GLY A 310 -6.60 -29.25 -4.76
N TYR A 311 -6.64 -28.14 -5.51
CA TYR A 311 -7.85 -27.38 -5.81
C TYR A 311 -8.25 -27.47 -7.28
N SER A 312 -9.38 -28.14 -7.56
CA SER A 312 -9.82 -28.48 -8.92
C SER A 312 -9.77 -27.34 -9.96
N PRO A 313 -10.17 -26.08 -9.67
CA PRO A 313 -10.12 -24.98 -10.65
C PRO A 313 -8.71 -24.59 -11.13
N TYR A 314 -7.67 -24.93 -10.37
CA TYR A 314 -6.26 -24.62 -10.69
C TYR A 314 -5.37 -25.86 -10.80
N LYS A 315 -5.98 -27.04 -10.88
CA LYS A 315 -5.26 -28.29 -11.08
C LYS A 315 -4.49 -28.23 -12.40
N ASP A 316 -3.21 -28.59 -12.36
CA ASP A 316 -2.27 -28.61 -13.50
C ASP A 316 -1.97 -27.22 -14.12
N LYS A 317 -2.52 -26.12 -13.56
CA LYS A 317 -2.24 -24.74 -14.00
C LYS A 317 -0.99 -24.10 -13.38
N THR A 318 -0.34 -24.78 -12.42
CA THR A 318 0.83 -24.25 -11.69
C THR A 318 2.17 -24.69 -12.26
N SER A 319 2.18 -25.68 -13.14
CA SER A 319 3.39 -26.28 -13.70
C SER A 319 3.95 -25.53 -14.91
N GLY A 320 3.18 -24.57 -15.46
CA GLY A 320 3.49 -23.88 -16.73
C GLY A 320 3.06 -22.41 -16.80
N GLY A 321 2.86 -21.74 -15.67
CA GLY A 321 2.62 -20.29 -15.67
C GLY A 321 3.91 -19.52 -15.94
N ASP A 322 3.93 -18.71 -17.00
CA ASP A 322 4.98 -17.72 -17.22
C ASP A 322 4.78 -16.55 -16.25
N TRP A 323 5.36 -16.71 -15.05
CA TRP A 323 5.38 -15.67 -14.01
C TRP A 323 6.72 -14.93 -13.97
N ASP A 324 7.62 -15.17 -14.90
CA ASP A 324 8.96 -14.56 -14.95
C ASP A 324 8.86 -13.03 -14.87
N LYS A 325 7.83 -12.45 -15.51
CA LYS A 325 7.51 -11.02 -15.45
C LYS A 325 7.31 -10.45 -14.05
N PHE A 326 6.94 -11.26 -13.06
CA PHE A 326 6.69 -10.81 -11.68
C PHE A 326 7.94 -10.87 -10.80
N PHE A 327 8.99 -11.56 -11.24
CA PHE A 327 10.27 -11.65 -10.54
C PHE A 327 11.45 -11.46 -11.49
N SER A 328 11.25 -10.69 -12.56
CA SER A 328 12.24 -10.43 -13.60
C SER A 328 13.55 -9.88 -13.04
N ASP A 329 13.48 -9.18 -11.91
CA ASP A 329 14.63 -8.67 -11.18
C ASP A 329 15.59 -9.76 -10.71
N TYR A 330 15.09 -10.97 -10.44
CA TYR A 330 15.87 -12.16 -10.08
C TYR A 330 16.36 -12.93 -11.31
N LEU A 331 15.85 -12.61 -12.50
CA LEU A 331 16.23 -13.22 -13.78
C LEU A 331 17.23 -12.37 -14.57
N ARG A 332 17.69 -11.25 -14.00
CA ARG A 332 18.64 -10.35 -14.62
C ARG A 332 19.98 -11.05 -14.82
N ASN A 333 20.43 -11.13 -16.08
CA ASN A 333 21.72 -11.73 -16.43
C ASN A 333 22.90 -11.06 -15.69
N GLY A 334 22.83 -9.75 -15.42
CA GLY A 334 23.85 -9.03 -14.66
C GLY A 334 24.03 -9.56 -13.23
N LEU A 335 23.00 -10.17 -12.63
CA LEU A 335 23.12 -10.81 -11.31
C LEU A 335 23.90 -12.11 -11.33
N PHE A 336 24.01 -12.77 -12.49
CA PHE A 336 24.72 -14.05 -12.60
C PHE A 336 26.21 -13.88 -12.34
N ASP A 337 26.87 -12.94 -13.01
CA ASP A 337 28.29 -12.65 -12.79
C ASP A 337 28.54 -12.05 -11.39
N LEU A 338 27.62 -11.19 -10.90
CA LEU A 338 27.69 -10.63 -9.55
C LEU A 338 27.59 -11.70 -8.46
N ASP A 339 26.64 -12.64 -8.56
CA ASP A 339 26.49 -13.73 -7.58
C ASP A 339 27.67 -14.71 -7.64
N ARG A 340 28.22 -14.98 -8.83
CA ARG A 340 29.43 -15.79 -8.99
C ARG A 340 30.62 -15.16 -8.29
N GLU A 341 30.88 -13.88 -8.54
CA GLU A 341 31.99 -13.16 -7.94
C GLU A 341 31.84 -13.02 -6.42
N ALA A 342 30.63 -12.68 -5.94
CA ALA A 342 30.32 -12.65 -4.52
C ALA A 342 30.52 -14.00 -3.81
N ARG A 343 30.50 -15.11 -4.55
CA ARG A 343 30.77 -16.48 -4.06
C ARG A 343 32.21 -16.95 -4.32
N GLY A 344 33.10 -16.06 -4.77
CA GLY A 344 34.50 -16.38 -5.09
C GLY A 344 34.68 -17.25 -6.34
N GLN A 345 33.69 -17.27 -7.23
CA GLN A 345 33.77 -17.91 -8.55
C GLN A 345 34.14 -16.89 -9.62
N ASN A 346 34.81 -17.31 -10.69
CA ASN A 346 35.13 -16.41 -11.80
C ASN A 346 33.84 -15.94 -12.49
N ALA A 347 33.65 -14.62 -12.57
CA ALA A 347 32.69 -14.00 -13.47
C ALA A 347 32.99 -14.44 -14.91
N THR A 348 31.93 -14.65 -15.70
CA THR A 348 32.07 -15.06 -17.10
C THR A 348 32.51 -13.90 -17.98
N GLY A 349 32.31 -12.65 -17.52
CA GLY A 349 32.72 -11.44 -18.23
C GLY A 349 31.94 -11.21 -19.53
N ARG A 350 30.83 -11.94 -19.72
CA ARG A 350 30.01 -11.93 -20.93
C ARG A 350 28.54 -11.96 -20.55
N LEU A 351 27.73 -11.13 -21.18
CA LEU A 351 26.29 -11.39 -21.23
C LEU A 351 26.07 -12.76 -21.89
N PRO A 352 25.31 -13.69 -21.28
CA PRO A 352 25.21 -15.05 -21.80
C PRO A 352 24.55 -15.07 -23.20
N SER A 353 25.06 -15.92 -24.11
CA SER A 353 24.45 -16.26 -25.41
C SER A 353 23.09 -16.95 -25.25
N ASP A 354 22.24 -17.05 -26.30
CA ASP A 354 20.86 -17.61 -26.19
C ASP A 354 20.80 -18.98 -25.49
N GLU A 355 21.65 -19.94 -25.88
CA GLU A 355 21.67 -21.28 -25.26
C GLU A 355 22.13 -21.25 -23.79
N THR A 356 23.11 -20.42 -23.46
CA THR A 356 23.61 -20.26 -22.07
C THR A 356 22.71 -19.36 -21.22
N SER A 357 21.97 -18.43 -21.82
CA SER A 357 21.10 -17.48 -21.14
C SER A 357 19.83 -18.17 -20.70
N GLU A 358 19.25 -19.04 -21.54
CA GLU A 358 18.11 -19.84 -21.11
C GLU A 358 18.50 -20.87 -20.04
N GLN A 359 19.68 -21.48 -20.12
CA GLN A 359 20.19 -22.34 -19.04
C GLN A 359 20.41 -21.55 -17.73
N ALA A 360 20.97 -20.35 -17.79
CA ALA A 360 21.18 -19.49 -16.61
C ALA A 360 19.84 -19.01 -16.03
N LYS A 361 18.90 -18.56 -16.87
CA LYS A 361 17.55 -18.18 -16.44
C LYS A 361 16.83 -19.37 -15.83
N GLU A 362 16.96 -20.58 -16.37
CA GLU A 362 16.36 -21.77 -15.77
C GLU A 362 16.91 -22.07 -14.37
N GLN A 363 18.22 -21.90 -14.17
CA GLN A 363 18.84 -22.00 -12.85
C GLN A 363 18.33 -20.91 -11.89
N LEU A 364 18.20 -19.67 -12.37
CA LEU A 364 17.67 -18.55 -11.57
C LEU A 364 16.18 -18.76 -11.24
N ARG A 365 15.37 -19.27 -12.16
CA ARG A 365 13.97 -19.68 -11.93
C ARG A 365 13.87 -20.76 -10.87
N ALA A 366 14.70 -21.81 -10.99
CA ALA A 366 14.76 -22.88 -9.99
C ALA A 366 15.16 -22.33 -8.62
N SER A 367 16.18 -21.45 -8.57
CA SER A 367 16.59 -20.79 -7.33
C SER A 367 15.48 -19.91 -6.75
N PHE A 368 14.78 -19.13 -7.56
CA PHE A 368 13.68 -18.28 -7.10
C PHE A 368 12.53 -19.10 -6.53
N ARG A 369 12.22 -20.25 -7.14
CA ARG A 369 11.13 -21.12 -6.69
C ARG A 369 11.30 -21.59 -5.24
N ASP A 370 12.54 -21.80 -4.81
CA ASP A 370 12.88 -22.30 -3.47
C ASP A 370 13.19 -21.20 -2.45
N ARG A 371 13.26 -19.93 -2.87
CA ARG A 371 13.49 -18.77 -1.99
C ARG A 371 12.32 -18.54 -1.03
N SER A 372 12.64 -18.20 0.21
CA SER A 372 11.65 -18.03 1.28
C SER A 372 11.29 -16.57 1.47
N PHE A 373 10.02 -16.22 1.24
CA PHE A 373 9.51 -14.85 1.37
C PHE A 373 8.67 -14.68 2.64
N GLY A 374 9.03 -13.69 3.46
CA GLY A 374 8.32 -13.25 4.66
C GLY A 374 7.50 -11.97 4.44
N ASP A 375 6.82 -11.54 5.50
CA ASP A 375 6.03 -10.29 5.55
C ASP A 375 6.91 -9.09 5.14
N GLY A 376 6.33 -8.17 4.37
CA GLY A 376 7.01 -6.93 3.98
C GLY A 376 7.36 -6.08 5.18
N GLY A 377 6.55 -6.11 6.23
CA GLY A 377 6.74 -5.37 7.48
C GLY A 377 7.97 -5.75 8.30
N TYR A 378 8.83 -6.68 7.83
CA TYR A 378 10.15 -6.86 8.46
C TYR A 378 11.09 -5.71 8.11
N LEU A 379 10.99 -5.18 6.88
CA LEU A 379 11.91 -4.19 6.32
C LEU A 379 11.21 -3.03 5.60
N ASP A 380 9.93 -3.17 5.25
CA ASP A 380 9.11 -2.17 4.56
C ASP A 380 7.65 -2.28 5.03
N ASN A 381 7.40 -1.73 6.22
CA ASN A 381 6.09 -1.77 6.88
C ASN A 381 5.22 -0.55 6.54
N LYS A 382 5.77 0.45 5.85
CA LYS A 382 5.03 1.65 5.43
C LYS A 382 5.45 2.01 4.00
N PRO A 383 4.87 1.34 2.99
CA PRO A 383 5.41 1.32 1.63
C PRO A 383 5.03 2.56 0.81
N PHE A 384 5.33 3.76 1.34
CA PHE A 384 5.00 5.04 0.75
C PHE A 384 5.86 5.34 -0.48
N SER A 385 7.15 4.99 -0.46
CA SER A 385 8.09 5.31 -1.55
C SER A 385 7.61 4.84 -2.93
N TYR A 386 6.91 3.71 -3.04
CA TYR A 386 6.35 3.24 -4.33
C TYR A 386 5.19 4.11 -4.81
N ALA A 387 4.29 4.51 -3.88
CA ALA A 387 3.17 5.36 -4.23
C ALA A 387 3.64 6.78 -4.60
N THR A 388 4.57 7.37 -3.84
CA THR A 388 5.09 8.72 -4.09
C THR A 388 5.95 8.79 -5.36
N SER A 389 6.77 7.76 -5.63
CA SER A 389 7.54 7.69 -6.87
C SER A 389 6.66 7.53 -8.11
N MET A 390 5.58 6.73 -8.04
CA MET A 390 4.63 6.58 -9.16
C MET A 390 3.78 7.83 -9.37
N LEU A 391 3.35 8.51 -8.31
CA LEU A 391 2.64 9.79 -8.41
C LEU A 391 3.42 10.82 -9.23
N SER A 392 4.75 10.79 -9.15
CA SER A 392 5.63 11.70 -9.89
C SER A 392 5.73 11.38 -11.40
N ARG A 393 5.34 10.17 -11.81
CA ARG A 393 5.45 9.65 -13.18
C ARG A 393 4.10 9.47 -13.87
N ARG A 394 3.00 9.40 -13.12
CA ARG A 394 1.66 9.09 -13.62
C ARG A 394 0.94 10.33 -14.15
N TYR A 395 0.77 10.40 -15.45
CA TYR A 395 0.07 11.49 -16.14
C TYR A 395 -1.39 11.16 -16.48
N ALA A 396 -2.13 12.17 -16.96
CA ALA A 396 -3.54 12.03 -17.32
C ALA A 396 -3.91 12.83 -18.58
N ASP A 397 -4.89 12.30 -19.32
CA ASP A 397 -5.36 12.85 -20.60
C ASP A 397 -6.44 13.94 -20.40
N SER A 398 -6.97 14.06 -19.18
CA SER A 398 -7.98 15.03 -18.77
C SER A 398 -7.44 15.94 -17.65
N ALA A 399 -8.21 16.95 -17.21
CA ALA A 399 -7.76 17.79 -16.09
C ALA A 399 -7.82 16.98 -14.79
N VAL A 400 -6.72 16.92 -14.03
CA VAL A 400 -6.59 15.98 -12.90
C VAL A 400 -6.20 16.61 -11.57
N LEU A 401 -6.91 16.20 -10.51
CA LEU A 401 -6.54 16.43 -9.12
C LEU A 401 -5.99 15.14 -8.51
N ARG A 402 -4.79 15.20 -7.93
CA ARG A 402 -4.10 14.07 -7.31
C ARG A 402 -4.23 14.09 -5.79
N LYS A 403 -4.55 12.93 -5.20
CA LYS A 403 -4.63 12.76 -3.74
C LYS A 403 -3.91 11.48 -3.32
N LEU A 404 -3.12 11.56 -2.27
CA LEU A 404 -2.51 10.42 -1.59
C LEU A 404 -3.34 10.10 -0.35
N LEU A 405 -3.98 8.94 -0.32
CA LEU A 405 -4.68 8.39 0.83
C LEU A 405 -3.82 7.30 1.47
N TYR A 406 -3.62 7.34 2.79
CA TYR A 406 -3.03 6.21 3.49
C TYR A 406 -3.91 5.72 4.63
N VAL A 407 -4.06 4.41 4.73
CA VAL A 407 -4.92 3.75 5.72
C VAL A 407 -4.07 3.32 6.90
N GLU A 408 -4.34 3.89 8.08
CA GLU A 408 -3.64 3.61 9.33
C GLU A 408 -4.67 3.29 10.44
N PRO A 409 -5.00 2.00 10.64
CA PRO A 409 -6.08 1.63 11.55
C PRO A 409 -5.74 1.83 13.03
N THR A 410 -4.46 1.87 13.40
CA THR A 410 -4.00 2.11 14.79
C THR A 410 -2.79 3.04 14.77
N PRO A 411 -3.02 4.37 14.72
CA PRO A 411 -1.95 5.34 14.86
C PRO A 411 -1.20 5.16 16.19
N VAL A 412 0.12 5.37 16.14
CA VAL A 412 0.95 5.41 17.35
C VAL A 412 1.07 6.87 17.80
N HIS A 413 1.04 7.08 19.12
CA HIS A 413 1.19 8.40 19.76
C HIS A 413 2.52 8.49 20.51
N PRO A 414 3.67 8.60 19.82
CA PRO A 414 4.97 8.73 20.48
C PRO A 414 5.06 9.97 21.38
N GLU A 415 4.31 11.02 21.08
CA GLU A 415 4.21 12.25 21.88
C GLU A 415 3.57 12.03 23.26
N LEU A 416 2.85 10.92 23.45
CA LEU A 416 2.23 10.52 24.72
C LEU A 416 3.02 9.42 25.44
N ALA A 417 4.12 8.94 24.87
CA ALA A 417 4.92 7.89 25.47
C ALA A 417 5.59 8.42 26.75
N VAL A 418 5.30 7.76 27.88
CA VAL A 418 5.97 8.06 29.14
C VAL A 418 7.42 7.57 29.03
N GLU A 419 8.40 8.47 29.18
CA GLU A 419 9.81 8.09 29.31
C GLU A 419 9.96 7.10 30.47
N LYS A 420 10.12 5.81 30.16
CA LYS A 420 10.62 4.84 31.13
C LYS A 420 12.07 5.20 31.41
N ARG A 421 12.34 5.76 32.60
CA ARG A 421 13.70 6.13 33.05
C ARG A 421 14.57 4.92 33.42
N ASP A 422 13.97 3.75 33.62
CA ASP A 422 14.70 2.53 33.99
C ASP A 422 15.25 1.83 32.75
N ARG A 423 16.51 1.37 32.82
CA ARG A 423 17.15 0.60 31.75
C ARG A 423 16.38 -0.71 31.55
N PRO A 424 16.03 -1.08 30.30
CA PRO A 424 15.36 -2.35 30.03
C PRO A 424 16.23 -3.52 30.49
N ASP A 425 15.61 -4.53 31.11
CA ASP A 425 16.31 -5.75 31.48
C ASP A 425 16.66 -6.60 30.24
N PHE A 426 17.41 -7.69 30.41
CA PHE A 426 17.81 -8.55 29.27
C PHE A 426 16.59 -9.09 28.48
N ALA A 427 15.51 -9.48 29.15
CA ALA A 427 14.33 -10.04 28.49
C ALA A 427 13.53 -8.94 27.77
N GLU A 428 13.39 -7.76 28.38
CA GLU A 428 12.79 -6.58 27.76
C GLU A 428 13.62 -6.10 26.57
N ASN A 429 14.95 -6.10 26.67
CA ASN A 429 15.85 -5.69 25.61
C ASN A 429 15.87 -6.70 24.45
N VAL A 430 15.91 -8.01 24.73
CA VAL A 430 15.79 -9.04 23.67
C VAL A 430 14.41 -8.99 23.01
N ARG A 431 13.33 -8.81 23.80
CA ARG A 431 11.99 -8.64 23.24
C ARG A 431 11.93 -7.39 22.35
N ALA A 432 12.45 -6.26 22.84
CA ALA A 432 12.47 -5.02 22.10
C ALA A 432 13.30 -5.19 20.81
N ALA A 433 14.49 -5.77 20.87
CA ALA A 433 15.36 -5.97 19.71
C ALA A 433 14.78 -6.96 18.67
N VAL A 434 14.04 -7.98 19.10
CA VAL A 434 13.52 -9.03 18.22
C VAL A 434 12.12 -8.74 17.69
N LEU A 435 11.29 -8.00 18.45
CA LEU A 435 9.87 -7.78 18.11
C LEU A 435 9.51 -6.32 17.86
N ASP A 436 10.15 -5.35 18.54
CA ASP A 436 9.65 -3.96 18.62
C ASP A 436 10.56 -2.91 17.94
N LEU A 437 11.88 -3.05 17.94
CA LEU A 437 12.86 -2.01 17.56
C LEU A 437 13.24 -1.93 16.06
N PRO A 438 13.16 -2.99 15.23
CA PRO A 438 13.47 -2.84 13.79
C PRO A 438 12.28 -2.49 12.87
N ARG A 439 11.06 -2.25 13.38
CA ARG A 439 9.83 -2.26 12.54
C ARG A 439 9.13 -0.93 12.30
N GLU A 440 9.57 0.13 12.97
CA GLU A 440 8.98 1.46 12.81
C GLU A 440 9.80 2.28 11.79
N GLU A 441 9.54 2.07 10.50
CA GLU A 441 10.00 3.01 9.49
C GLU A 441 9.30 4.37 9.67
N THR A 442 10.06 5.44 9.41
CA THR A 442 9.60 6.82 9.46
C THR A 442 8.93 7.21 8.14
N ILE A 443 7.58 7.25 8.12
CA ILE A 443 6.84 7.85 6.99
C ILE A 443 7.16 9.32 6.78
N ARG A 444 7.77 9.95 7.79
CA ARG A 444 8.21 11.34 7.75
C ARG A 444 9.06 11.61 6.52
N GLU A 445 10.04 10.76 6.21
CA GLU A 445 10.94 11.01 5.08
C GLU A 445 10.19 10.99 3.73
N ASP A 446 9.28 10.04 3.53
CA ASP A 446 8.49 9.98 2.30
C ASP A 446 7.46 11.11 2.17
N ILE A 447 6.85 11.53 3.29
CA ILE A 447 5.90 12.66 3.31
C ILE A 447 6.65 13.99 3.14
N ASP A 448 7.80 14.16 3.79
CA ASP A 448 8.62 15.37 3.68
C ASP A 448 9.12 15.52 2.24
N ARG A 449 9.59 14.43 1.59
CA ARG A 449 9.90 14.44 0.15
C ARG A 449 8.73 14.90 -0.72
N LEU A 450 7.50 14.51 -0.38
CA LEU A 450 6.30 14.93 -1.12
C LEU A 450 5.93 16.40 -0.86
N HIS A 451 6.10 16.89 0.38
CA HIS A 451 5.89 18.29 0.72
C HIS A 451 6.95 19.20 0.08
N GLU A 452 8.24 18.85 0.18
CA GLU A 452 9.35 19.54 -0.50
C GLU A 452 9.07 19.63 -2.00
N ARG A 453 8.61 18.52 -2.61
CA ARG A 453 8.18 18.49 -4.00
C ARG A 453 7.01 19.45 -4.27
N ASN A 454 5.96 19.45 -3.45
CA ASN A 454 4.82 20.36 -3.63
C ASN A 454 5.27 21.83 -3.53
N GLU A 455 6.14 22.17 -2.58
CA GLU A 455 6.70 23.52 -2.46
C GLU A 455 7.54 23.93 -3.67
N ILE A 456 8.33 23.00 -4.23
CA ILE A 456 9.09 23.25 -5.47
C ILE A 456 8.12 23.54 -6.61
N LEU A 457 7.04 22.76 -6.75
CA LEU A 457 6.04 22.97 -7.81
C LEU A 457 5.28 24.28 -7.66
N GLU A 458 4.94 24.68 -6.43
CA GLU A 458 4.30 25.96 -6.16
C GLU A 458 5.23 27.12 -6.51
N ARG A 459 6.52 27.04 -6.14
CA ARG A 459 7.54 28.01 -6.54
C ARG A 459 7.70 28.09 -8.06
N VAL A 460 7.79 26.95 -8.73
CA VAL A 460 7.87 26.86 -10.20
C VAL A 460 6.62 27.48 -10.85
N ALA A 461 5.43 27.26 -10.29
CA ALA A 461 4.19 27.83 -10.81
C ALA A 461 4.11 29.36 -10.68
N ILE A 462 4.67 29.92 -9.60
CA ILE A 462 4.80 31.37 -9.42
C ILE A 462 5.77 31.94 -10.45
N LEU A 463 6.97 31.37 -10.59
CA LEU A 463 7.97 31.83 -11.55
C LEU A 463 7.47 31.73 -13.00
N ALA A 464 6.79 30.63 -13.35
CA ALA A 464 6.22 30.46 -14.68
C ALA A 464 5.14 31.51 -15.03
N LYS A 465 4.50 32.13 -14.03
CA LYS A 465 3.56 33.24 -14.25
C LYS A 465 4.29 34.55 -14.59
N GLU A 466 5.48 34.76 -14.05
CA GLU A 466 6.32 35.93 -14.35
C GLU A 466 6.94 35.85 -15.75
N VAL A 467 7.26 34.64 -16.21
CA VAL A 467 7.75 34.41 -17.59
C VAL A 467 6.77 34.92 -18.64
N ASP A 468 5.46 34.84 -18.38
CA ASP A 468 4.45 35.38 -19.30
C ASP A 468 4.70 36.87 -19.55
N ALA A 469 5.11 37.65 -18.53
CA ALA A 469 5.44 39.09 -18.65
C ALA A 469 6.84 39.35 -19.23
N ASP A 470 7.82 38.47 -18.97
CA ASP A 470 9.17 38.62 -19.51
C ASP A 470 9.20 38.42 -21.04
N ILE A 471 8.40 37.48 -21.55
CA ILE A 471 8.22 37.25 -23.00
C ILE A 471 7.66 38.49 -23.70
N GLU A 472 6.83 39.28 -23.01
CA GLU A 472 6.26 40.54 -23.51
C GLU A 472 7.35 41.62 -23.70
N ALA A 473 8.39 41.59 -22.87
CA ALA A 473 9.43 42.62 -22.86
C ALA A 473 10.54 42.38 -23.88
N ASP A 474 10.98 41.12 -24.04
CA ASP A 474 12.14 40.79 -24.89
C ASP A 474 12.11 39.29 -25.30
N SER A 475 11.37 38.97 -26.37
CA SER A 475 11.36 37.63 -26.96
C SER A 475 12.04 37.61 -28.33
N ALA A 476 12.92 36.63 -28.51
CA ALA A 476 13.60 36.36 -29.77
C ALA A 476 12.75 35.39 -30.63
N GLU A 477 12.92 35.48 -31.95
CA GLU A 477 12.20 34.60 -32.86
C GLU A 477 12.52 33.11 -32.60
N PRO A 478 11.52 32.21 -32.62
CA PRO A 478 11.74 30.78 -32.52
C PRO A 478 12.68 30.27 -33.62
N ILE A 479 13.60 29.37 -33.25
CA ILE A 479 14.54 28.74 -34.19
C ILE A 479 13.95 27.41 -34.67
N ASP A 480 13.95 27.17 -35.97
CA ASP A 480 13.55 25.88 -36.54
C ASP A 480 14.58 24.76 -36.28
N ASP A 481 14.13 23.51 -36.39
CA ASP A 481 14.95 22.34 -36.04
C ASP A 481 16.20 22.19 -36.91
N GLU A 482 16.15 22.54 -38.20
CA GLU A 482 17.29 22.41 -39.12
C GLU A 482 18.41 23.42 -38.79
N LYS A 483 18.01 24.66 -38.45
CA LYS A 483 18.93 25.68 -37.96
C LYS A 483 19.46 25.32 -36.57
N PHE A 484 18.59 24.88 -35.66
CA PHE A 484 18.97 24.49 -34.30
C PHE A 484 20.01 23.36 -34.31
N LYS A 485 19.82 22.34 -35.14
CA LYS A 485 20.68 21.16 -35.29
C LYS A 485 22.16 21.50 -35.54
N THR A 486 22.42 22.53 -36.33
CA THR A 486 23.78 22.87 -36.80
C THR A 486 24.50 23.87 -35.90
N GLN A 487 23.75 24.61 -35.08
CA GLN A 487 24.28 25.63 -34.18
C GLN A 487 24.96 25.04 -32.94
N GLY A 488 25.92 25.78 -32.39
CA GLY A 488 26.61 25.46 -31.16
C GLY A 488 26.02 26.21 -29.95
N LEU A 489 26.52 25.85 -28.78
CA LEU A 489 26.14 26.45 -27.50
C LEU A 489 26.36 27.97 -27.46
N ASN A 490 27.42 28.48 -28.09
CA ASN A 490 27.69 29.91 -28.17
C ASN A 490 26.59 30.66 -28.95
N GLN A 491 26.15 30.13 -30.10
CA GLN A 491 25.04 30.76 -30.84
C GLN A 491 23.74 30.74 -30.04
N MET A 492 23.49 29.68 -29.26
CA MET A 492 22.30 29.61 -28.41
C MET A 492 22.37 30.58 -27.22
N ILE A 493 23.56 30.80 -26.66
CA ILE A 493 23.78 31.82 -25.63
C ILE A 493 23.58 33.22 -26.21
N ASP A 494 24.04 33.47 -27.43
CA ASP A 494 23.84 34.76 -28.10
C ASP A 494 22.35 35.03 -28.39
N HIS A 495 21.57 33.98 -28.69
CA HIS A 495 20.15 34.09 -29.03
C HIS A 495 19.20 34.13 -27.83
N TYR A 496 19.40 33.24 -26.85
CA TYR A 496 18.51 33.09 -25.67
C TYR A 496 19.11 33.65 -24.37
N GLY A 497 20.33 34.18 -24.42
CA GLY A 497 21.04 34.71 -23.27
C GLY A 497 21.88 33.68 -22.52
N VAL A 498 22.68 34.17 -21.57
CA VAL A 498 23.68 33.39 -20.81
C VAL A 498 23.06 32.23 -20.02
N SER A 499 21.82 32.37 -19.55
CA SER A 499 21.06 31.33 -18.84
C SER A 499 20.88 30.06 -19.67
N TYR A 500 20.79 30.18 -21.01
CA TYR A 500 20.74 29.03 -21.91
C TYR A 500 21.97 28.13 -21.76
N GLY A 501 23.13 28.72 -21.46
CA GLY A 501 24.38 28.00 -21.25
C GLY A 501 24.29 26.94 -20.16
N ALA A 502 23.66 27.26 -19.03
CA ALA A 502 23.45 26.31 -17.94
C ALA A 502 22.37 25.28 -18.31
N TYR A 503 21.24 25.75 -18.83
CA TYR A 503 20.12 24.94 -19.29
C TYR A 503 20.55 23.84 -20.28
N HIS A 504 21.34 24.18 -21.30
CA HIS A 504 21.88 23.23 -22.28
C HIS A 504 22.73 22.13 -21.65
N ARG A 505 23.67 22.50 -20.77
CA ARG A 505 24.57 21.55 -20.12
C ARG A 505 23.80 20.57 -19.22
N LEU A 506 22.76 21.04 -18.54
CA LEU A 506 21.87 20.20 -17.73
C LEU A 506 21.10 19.20 -18.60
N LYS A 507 20.55 19.62 -19.74
CA LYS A 507 19.86 18.71 -20.68
C LYS A 507 20.80 17.64 -21.23
N VAL A 508 21.98 18.04 -21.68
CA VAL A 508 22.99 17.11 -22.21
C VAL A 508 23.40 16.08 -21.14
N ALA A 509 23.62 16.53 -19.89
CA ALA A 509 23.96 15.64 -18.78
C ALA A 509 22.80 14.68 -18.42
N GLU A 510 21.56 15.18 -18.33
CA GLU A 510 20.37 14.35 -18.08
C GLU A 510 20.27 13.25 -19.13
N LEU A 511 20.36 13.65 -20.40
CA LEU A 511 20.13 12.77 -21.53
C LEU A 511 21.19 11.66 -21.63
N THR A 512 22.44 12.00 -21.34
CA THR A 512 23.53 11.03 -21.19
C THR A 512 23.19 9.99 -20.11
N GLY A 513 22.61 10.43 -18.99
CA GLY A 513 22.10 9.55 -17.94
C GLY A 513 20.96 8.66 -18.41
N VAL A 514 19.98 9.20 -19.15
CA VAL A 514 18.85 8.41 -19.70
C VAL A 514 19.34 7.31 -20.65
N LEU A 515 20.28 7.64 -21.54
CA LEU A 515 20.92 6.67 -22.43
C LEU A 515 21.63 5.56 -21.63
N ALA A 516 22.39 5.94 -20.61
CA ALA A 516 23.05 4.99 -19.72
C ALA A 516 22.05 4.07 -18.99
N ASP A 517 20.93 4.61 -18.50
CA ASP A 517 19.88 3.84 -17.85
C ASP A 517 19.24 2.81 -18.81
N LEU A 518 18.96 3.20 -20.06
CA LEU A 518 18.40 2.29 -21.07
C LEU A 518 19.39 1.17 -21.42
N ILE A 519 20.68 1.52 -21.61
CA ILE A 519 21.75 0.55 -21.89
C ILE A 519 21.97 -0.38 -20.71
N ALA A 520 21.99 0.13 -19.47
CA ALA A 520 22.13 -0.67 -18.25
C ALA A 520 20.97 -1.66 -18.09
N ARG A 521 19.73 -1.24 -18.36
CA ARG A 521 18.55 -2.14 -18.34
C ARG A 521 18.67 -3.24 -19.39
N ALA A 522 19.04 -2.89 -20.62
CA ALA A 522 19.25 -3.85 -21.69
C ALA A 522 20.35 -4.86 -21.34
N ALA A 523 21.41 -4.40 -20.66
CA ALA A 523 22.47 -5.25 -20.12
C ALA A 523 22.08 -6.04 -18.87
N GLY A 524 20.87 -5.85 -18.33
CA GLY A 524 20.37 -6.57 -17.15
C GLY A 524 20.91 -6.04 -15.82
N HIS A 525 21.31 -4.77 -15.74
CA HIS A 525 21.67 -4.10 -14.50
C HIS A 525 20.52 -3.24 -13.96
N ASP A 526 20.55 -2.98 -12.65
CA ASP A 526 19.64 -2.01 -12.04
C ASP A 526 20.08 -0.58 -12.38
N PRO A 527 19.23 0.29 -12.93
CA PRO A 527 19.55 1.71 -13.13
C PRO A 527 20.06 2.41 -11.88
N ALA A 528 19.63 1.98 -10.69
CA ALA A 528 20.07 2.53 -9.42
C ALA A 528 21.38 1.91 -8.88
N SER A 529 21.98 0.94 -9.59
CA SER A 529 23.22 0.28 -9.17
C SER A 529 24.47 1.02 -9.66
N ASP A 530 25.60 0.77 -9.01
CA ASP A 530 26.90 1.31 -9.42
C ASP A 530 27.36 0.80 -10.79
N ALA A 531 26.83 -0.32 -11.26
CA ALA A 531 27.02 -0.75 -12.64
C ALA A 531 26.55 0.33 -13.63
N THR A 532 25.41 0.97 -13.35
CA THR A 532 24.89 2.08 -14.16
C THR A 532 25.77 3.32 -14.05
N THR A 533 26.38 3.57 -12.90
CA THR A 533 27.38 4.64 -12.74
C THR A 533 28.57 4.41 -13.67
N ALA A 534 29.11 3.18 -13.73
CA ALA A 534 30.19 2.84 -14.66
C ALA A 534 29.74 2.90 -16.14
N ILE A 535 28.54 2.41 -16.46
CA ILE A 535 27.96 2.52 -17.81
C ILE A 535 27.78 3.98 -18.22
N ARG A 536 27.43 4.87 -17.30
CA ARG A 536 27.33 6.30 -17.57
C ARG A 536 28.66 6.92 -17.97
N GLU A 537 29.78 6.47 -17.42
CA GLU A 537 31.11 6.91 -17.84
C GLU A 537 31.43 6.45 -19.27
N LEU A 538 31.06 5.22 -19.63
CA LEU A 538 31.19 4.70 -21.01
C LEU A 538 30.34 5.49 -22.01
N VAL A 539 29.06 5.75 -21.68
CA VAL A 539 28.17 6.54 -22.53
C VAL A 539 28.65 7.99 -22.63
N SER A 540 29.22 8.55 -21.56
CA SER A 540 29.79 9.89 -21.56
C SER A 540 31.02 9.99 -22.45
N ALA A 541 31.92 9.01 -22.40
CA ALA A 541 33.10 8.90 -23.26
C ALA A 541 32.70 8.80 -24.73
N TRP A 542 31.79 7.90 -25.08
CA TRP A 542 31.22 7.78 -26.42
C TRP A 542 30.58 9.09 -26.92
N ARG A 543 29.74 9.74 -26.10
CA ARG A 543 29.11 11.01 -26.49
C ARG A 543 30.15 12.09 -26.80
N ARG A 544 31.24 12.18 -26.04
CA ARG A 544 32.33 13.16 -26.25
C ARG A 544 33.18 12.86 -27.49
N SER A 545 33.22 11.60 -27.95
CA SER A 545 33.87 11.25 -29.22
C SER A 545 33.01 11.63 -30.43
N GLU A 546 31.68 11.59 -30.30
CA GLU A 546 30.75 11.86 -31.41
C GLU A 546 30.23 13.31 -31.48
N TYR A 547 30.08 14.00 -30.34
CA TYR A 547 29.43 15.31 -30.24
C TYR A 547 30.33 16.37 -29.58
N HIS A 548 30.12 17.63 -29.97
CA HIS A 548 30.90 18.78 -29.50
C HIS A 548 29.99 19.99 -29.18
N PRO A 549 30.25 20.75 -28.10
CA PRO A 549 29.39 21.87 -27.68
C PRO A 549 29.41 23.07 -28.64
N LEU A 550 30.50 23.26 -29.38
CA LEU A 550 30.61 24.31 -30.41
C LEU A 550 30.21 23.79 -31.79
N GLN A 551 29.68 24.67 -32.64
CA GLN A 551 29.49 24.40 -34.07
C GLN A 551 30.84 24.14 -34.78
N THR A 552 30.81 23.45 -35.92
CA THR A 552 32.02 23.01 -36.65
C THR A 552 32.99 24.14 -36.99
N ALA A 553 32.46 25.32 -37.36
CA ALA A 553 33.27 26.47 -37.75
C ALA A 553 34.14 27.05 -36.61
N ASP A 554 33.75 26.85 -35.35
CA ASP A 554 34.37 27.48 -34.19
C ASP A 554 35.39 26.57 -33.47
N ARG A 555 35.67 25.38 -34.02
CA ARG A 555 36.51 24.34 -33.38
C ARG A 555 37.99 24.46 -33.77
N LYS A 556 38.87 24.32 -32.77
CA LYS A 556 40.33 24.49 -32.93
C LYS A 556 41.10 23.18 -33.14
N GLY A 557 40.56 22.03 -32.75
CA GLY A 557 41.20 20.72 -32.90
C GLY A 557 40.89 20.02 -34.25
N PRO A 558 41.84 19.31 -34.88
CA PRO A 558 41.62 18.58 -36.14
C PRO A 558 40.62 17.41 -35.98
N ASP A 559 40.69 16.67 -34.88
CA ASP A 559 39.78 15.53 -34.59
C ASP A 559 38.35 15.99 -34.24
N ASP A 560 38.20 17.23 -33.76
CA ASP A 560 36.90 17.79 -33.38
C ASP A 560 36.05 18.25 -34.59
N ARG A 561 36.64 18.38 -35.78
CA ARG A 561 35.92 18.86 -36.98
C ARG A 561 34.89 17.87 -37.51
N ASN A 562 35.07 16.58 -37.24
CA ASN A 562 34.16 15.53 -37.69
C ASN A 562 32.99 15.29 -36.72
N LYS A 563 33.03 15.89 -35.53
CA LYS A 563 31.98 15.73 -34.50
C LYS A 563 30.70 16.46 -34.89
N LYS A 564 29.56 15.99 -34.40
CA LYS A 564 28.27 16.68 -34.54
C LYS A 564 28.11 17.74 -33.46
N ALA A 565 27.23 18.73 -33.66
CA ALA A 565 26.90 19.68 -32.59
C ALA A 565 26.06 18.97 -31.51
N GLU A 566 26.21 19.37 -30.23
CA GLU A 566 25.37 18.84 -29.15
C GLU A 566 23.86 19.14 -29.36
N ASN A 567 23.49 20.15 -30.15
CA ASN A 567 22.09 20.38 -30.50
C ASN A 567 21.50 19.22 -31.32
N GLU A 568 22.27 18.58 -32.21
CA GLU A 568 21.85 17.36 -32.90
C GLU A 568 21.63 16.20 -31.91
N PHE A 569 22.45 16.10 -30.86
CA PHE A 569 22.25 15.14 -29.79
C PHE A 569 20.94 15.40 -29.04
N LEU A 570 20.64 16.65 -28.68
CA LEU A 570 19.38 17.02 -28.03
C LEU A 570 18.16 16.71 -28.93
N LEU A 571 18.19 17.09 -30.21
CA LEU A 571 17.12 16.77 -31.16
C LEU A 571 16.92 15.26 -31.35
N ASN A 572 18.00 14.47 -31.26
CA ASN A 572 17.92 13.03 -31.51
C ASN A 572 17.37 12.25 -30.32
N PHE A 573 17.65 12.69 -29.10
CA PHE A 573 17.41 11.87 -27.92
C PHE A 573 16.50 12.51 -26.87
N ASP A 574 16.29 13.84 -26.86
CA ASP A 574 15.57 14.55 -25.78
C ASP A 574 14.05 14.45 -25.92
N ILE A 575 13.54 13.22 -25.84
CA ILE A 575 12.09 12.94 -25.80
C ILE A 575 11.43 13.60 -24.58
N ARG A 576 12.19 13.83 -23.50
CA ARG A 576 11.70 14.47 -22.27
C ARG A 576 11.36 15.93 -22.49
N TYR A 577 12.13 16.67 -23.30
CA TYR A 577 11.76 18.01 -23.73
C TYR A 577 10.39 18.02 -24.42
N ARG A 578 10.14 17.08 -25.33
CA ARG A 578 8.84 16.92 -25.99
C ARG A 578 7.72 16.60 -25.00
N ILE A 579 7.96 15.72 -24.03
CA ILE A 579 6.99 15.41 -22.96
C ILE A 579 6.67 16.66 -22.14
N ARG A 580 7.69 17.41 -21.69
CA ARG A 580 7.51 18.66 -20.92
C ARG A 580 6.75 19.72 -21.72
N ARG A 581 7.06 19.85 -23.01
CA ARG A 581 6.40 20.76 -23.95
C ARG A 581 4.91 20.44 -24.09
N LEU A 582 4.58 19.19 -24.44
CA LEU A 582 3.20 18.75 -24.61
C LEU A 582 2.43 18.76 -23.29
N GLY A 583 3.08 18.41 -22.17
CA GLY A 583 2.49 18.51 -20.83
C GLY A 583 2.25 19.95 -20.39
N PHE A 584 3.13 20.90 -20.77
CA PHE A 584 2.91 22.34 -20.59
C PHE A 584 1.70 22.84 -21.38
N LEU A 585 1.60 22.49 -22.67
CA LEU A 585 0.42 22.84 -23.49
C LEU A 585 -0.85 22.27 -22.87
N ASN A 586 -0.82 21.01 -22.43
CA ASN A 586 -1.94 20.38 -21.74
C ASN A 586 -2.37 21.15 -20.47
N ARG A 587 -1.40 21.64 -19.68
CA ARG A 587 -1.69 22.50 -18.51
C ARG A 587 -2.24 23.88 -18.90
N ARG A 588 -1.71 24.51 -19.95
CA ARG A 588 -2.19 25.80 -20.45
C ARG A 588 -3.62 25.68 -20.96
N ILE A 589 -3.95 24.62 -21.71
CA ILE A 589 -5.32 24.31 -22.12
C ILE A 589 -6.24 24.21 -20.89
N ASN A 590 -5.85 23.47 -19.85
CA ASN A 590 -6.66 23.35 -18.63
C ASN A 590 -6.93 24.70 -17.96
N LYS A 591 -5.94 25.60 -17.90
CA LYS A 591 -6.12 26.95 -17.33
C LYS A 591 -7.03 27.81 -18.20
N LEU A 592 -6.85 27.77 -19.52
CA LEU A 592 -7.62 28.59 -20.46
C LEU A 592 -9.10 28.15 -20.53
N ILE A 593 -9.38 26.85 -20.45
CA ILE A 593 -10.76 26.31 -20.45
C ILE A 593 -11.57 26.87 -19.28
N ASP A 594 -10.93 27.19 -18.15
CA ASP A 594 -11.68 27.62 -16.96
C ASP A 594 -12.35 28.99 -17.12
N LEU A 595 -11.92 29.82 -18.09
CA LEU A 595 -12.44 31.17 -18.37
C LEU A 595 -12.64 32.05 -17.11
N ASN A 596 -11.86 31.79 -16.07
CA ASN A 596 -11.85 32.53 -14.82
C ASN A 596 -10.90 33.73 -14.90
N ALA A 597 -10.72 34.46 -13.79
CA ALA A 597 -9.84 35.62 -13.76
C ALA A 597 -8.38 35.31 -14.16
N ASP A 598 -7.87 34.12 -13.81
CA ASP A 598 -6.52 33.70 -14.22
C ASP A 598 -6.46 33.41 -15.72
N ALA A 599 -7.47 32.74 -16.28
CA ALA A 599 -7.58 32.49 -17.72
C ALA A 599 -7.66 33.80 -18.51
N ALA A 600 -8.42 34.79 -18.01
CA ALA A 600 -8.52 36.11 -18.63
C ALA A 600 -7.16 36.81 -18.70
N ASN A 601 -6.36 36.77 -17.62
CA ASN A 601 -5.01 37.33 -17.62
C ASN A 601 -4.10 36.66 -18.66
N LEU A 602 -4.18 35.34 -18.79
CA LEU A 602 -3.42 34.59 -19.81
C LEU A 602 -3.84 34.96 -21.24
N LEU A 603 -5.15 35.14 -21.46
CA LEU A 603 -5.69 35.55 -22.76
C LEU A 603 -5.25 36.97 -23.13
N GLU A 604 -5.20 37.89 -22.17
CA GLU A 604 -4.72 39.26 -22.41
C GLU A 604 -3.24 39.30 -22.81
N ALA A 605 -2.40 38.48 -22.17
CA ALA A 605 -0.99 38.35 -22.53
C ALA A 605 -0.81 37.90 -23.99
N VAL A 606 -1.58 36.89 -24.42
CA VAL A 606 -1.57 36.43 -25.82
C VAL A 606 -2.14 37.49 -26.77
N HIS A 607 -3.27 38.11 -26.41
CA HIS A 607 -3.94 39.12 -27.23
C HIS A 607 -3.01 40.28 -27.61
N THR A 608 -2.16 40.69 -26.66
CA THR A 608 -1.22 41.80 -26.84
C THR A 608 -0.10 41.50 -27.84
N HIS A 609 0.32 40.23 -27.99
CA HIS A 609 1.55 39.85 -28.70
C HIS A 609 1.34 38.97 -29.94
N ALA A 610 0.23 38.24 -30.01
CA ALA A 610 -0.01 37.35 -31.14
C ALA A 610 -0.44 38.13 -32.39
N SER A 611 0.41 38.12 -33.43
CA SER A 611 0.14 38.75 -34.73
C SER A 611 -1.15 38.24 -35.40
N ASP A 612 -1.53 37.01 -35.08
CA ASP A 612 -2.61 36.28 -35.73
C ASP A 612 -3.95 36.38 -34.96
N TRP A 613 -4.04 37.21 -33.91
CA TRP A 613 -5.27 37.42 -33.14
C TRP A 613 -6.37 38.09 -33.99
N PRO A 614 -7.64 37.64 -33.93
CA PRO A 614 -8.72 38.23 -34.72
C PRO A 614 -8.90 39.74 -34.49
N ALA A 615 -8.85 40.53 -35.57
CA ALA A 615 -8.99 41.98 -35.50
C ALA A 615 -10.33 42.38 -34.84
N ASN A 616 -10.26 43.31 -33.88
CA ASN A 616 -11.39 43.88 -33.12
C ASN A 616 -12.07 42.95 -32.10
N LEU A 617 -11.53 41.76 -31.79
CA LEU A 617 -12.07 40.89 -30.74
C LEU A 617 -11.31 41.12 -29.42
N THR A 618 -12.01 41.61 -28.39
CA THR A 618 -11.44 41.74 -27.03
C THR A 618 -11.53 40.42 -26.25
N VAL A 619 -10.68 40.23 -25.24
CA VAL A 619 -10.74 39.05 -24.34
C VAL A 619 -12.10 38.95 -23.65
N ARG A 620 -12.66 40.09 -23.22
CA ARG A 620 -14.00 40.12 -22.62
C ARG A 620 -15.08 39.64 -23.59
N GLU A 621 -15.03 40.10 -24.84
CA GLU A 621 -15.98 39.66 -25.86
C GLU A 621 -15.83 38.17 -26.22
N LEU A 622 -14.60 37.67 -26.24
CA LEU A 622 -14.32 36.24 -26.37
C LEU A 622 -15.02 35.44 -25.25
N ILE A 623 -14.81 35.83 -23.99
CA ILE A 623 -15.39 35.15 -22.82
C ILE A 623 -16.93 35.21 -22.86
N ASP A 624 -17.49 36.41 -23.07
CA ASP A 624 -18.93 36.65 -22.95
C ASP A 624 -19.74 36.07 -24.12
N ARG A 625 -19.19 36.03 -25.34
CA ARG A 625 -19.94 35.65 -26.57
C ARG A 625 -19.44 34.39 -27.27
N HIS A 626 -18.16 34.06 -27.11
CA HIS A 626 -17.51 32.98 -27.87
C HIS A 626 -16.85 31.92 -26.97
N GLY A 627 -17.08 32.00 -25.66
CA GLY A 627 -16.43 31.13 -24.67
C GLY A 627 -16.70 29.65 -24.90
N THR A 628 -17.93 29.29 -25.29
CA THR A 628 -18.31 27.90 -25.58
C THR A 628 -17.53 27.32 -26.76
N ASP A 629 -17.42 28.05 -27.87
CA ASP A 629 -16.68 27.61 -29.05
C ASP A 629 -15.18 27.48 -28.74
N PHE A 630 -14.64 28.45 -27.99
CA PHE A 630 -13.26 28.43 -27.51
C PHE A 630 -12.97 27.21 -26.63
N GLN A 631 -13.82 26.92 -25.64
CA GLN A 631 -13.69 25.76 -24.76
C GLN A 631 -13.81 24.44 -25.54
N ASN A 632 -14.77 24.35 -26.47
CA ASN A 632 -14.96 23.16 -27.29
C ASN A 632 -13.75 22.87 -28.17
N GLU A 633 -13.17 23.90 -28.81
CA GLU A 633 -11.97 23.71 -29.62
C GLU A 633 -10.75 23.34 -28.77
N LEU A 634 -10.56 23.96 -27.61
CA LEU A 634 -9.49 23.59 -26.69
C LEU A 634 -9.62 22.13 -26.22
N ASN A 635 -10.84 21.69 -25.89
CA ASN A 635 -11.11 20.29 -25.55
C ASN A 635 -10.82 19.35 -26.71
N ARG A 636 -11.19 19.73 -27.95
CA ARG A 636 -10.89 18.97 -29.17
C ARG A 636 -9.38 18.86 -29.39
N LEU A 637 -8.65 19.97 -29.42
CA LEU A 637 -7.19 20.00 -29.60
C LEU A 637 -6.47 19.20 -28.51
N LYS A 638 -6.94 19.29 -27.26
CA LYS A 638 -6.42 18.48 -26.16
C LYS A 638 -6.61 16.98 -26.41
N LYS A 639 -7.83 16.58 -26.80
CA LYS A 639 -8.21 15.18 -26.98
C LYS A 639 -7.58 14.55 -28.22
N ASP A 640 -7.57 15.27 -29.32
CA ASP A 640 -7.28 14.72 -30.65
C ASP A 640 -5.83 14.97 -31.08
N GLU A 641 -5.15 15.98 -30.54
CA GLU A 641 -3.78 16.36 -30.95
C GLU A 641 -2.79 16.18 -29.79
N VAL A 642 -3.00 16.88 -28.67
CA VAL A 642 -2.00 16.98 -27.58
C VAL A 642 -1.92 15.68 -26.80
N ALA A 643 -3.04 15.09 -26.39
CA ALA A 643 -3.05 13.86 -25.60
C ALA A 643 -2.48 12.67 -26.38
N PRO A 644 -2.83 12.43 -27.67
CA PRO A 644 -2.21 11.37 -28.47
C PRO A 644 -0.70 11.56 -28.65
N ALA A 645 -0.25 12.77 -29.02
CA ALA A 645 1.18 13.05 -29.19
C ALA A 645 1.96 12.87 -27.87
N LEU A 646 1.36 13.26 -26.75
CA LEU A 646 1.95 13.12 -25.42
C LEU A 646 1.99 11.65 -24.98
N LYS A 647 0.96 10.87 -25.32
CA LYS A 647 0.95 9.42 -25.13
C LYS A 647 2.06 8.77 -25.95
N GLU A 648 2.13 9.03 -27.25
CA GLU A 648 3.15 8.47 -28.14
C GLU A 648 4.58 8.76 -27.64
N ALA A 649 4.84 10.01 -27.24
CA ALA A 649 6.14 10.39 -26.69
C ALA A 649 6.51 9.61 -25.41
N ARG A 650 5.52 9.26 -24.57
CA ARG A 650 5.74 8.41 -23.39
C ARG A 650 6.00 6.95 -23.76
N LEU A 651 5.23 6.43 -24.71
CA LEU A 651 5.37 5.06 -25.17
C LEU A 651 6.72 4.82 -25.84
N ALA A 652 7.31 5.83 -26.46
CA ALA A 652 8.62 5.72 -27.08
C ALA A 652 9.69 5.19 -26.09
N GLU A 653 9.77 5.76 -24.88
CA GLU A 653 10.72 5.29 -23.85
C GLU A 653 10.30 3.93 -23.27
N GLU A 654 9.00 3.66 -23.11
CA GLU A 654 8.51 2.38 -22.58
C GLU A 654 8.71 1.22 -23.56
N ASN A 655 8.50 1.45 -24.86
CA ASN A 655 8.72 0.48 -25.92
C ASN A 655 10.21 0.10 -26.01
N LEU A 656 11.12 1.04 -25.75
CA LEU A 656 12.56 0.74 -25.67
C LEU A 656 12.91 -0.15 -24.46
N ARG A 657 12.06 -0.21 -23.43
CA ARG A 657 12.23 -1.10 -22.28
C ARG A 657 11.60 -2.48 -22.50
N ASN A 658 10.84 -2.67 -23.58
CA ASN A 658 10.23 -3.94 -23.91
C ASN A 658 11.16 -4.77 -24.80
N HIS A 659 11.72 -5.86 -24.26
CA HIS A 659 12.71 -6.68 -24.96
C HIS A 659 12.10 -7.66 -25.99
N GLU A 660 10.78 -7.69 -26.13
CA GLU A 660 10.11 -8.69 -26.99
C GLU A 660 9.74 -8.15 -28.37
N VAL A 661 9.60 -6.83 -28.52
CA VAL A 661 9.08 -6.21 -29.75
C VAL A 661 9.83 -4.93 -30.13
N GLY A 662 9.81 -4.62 -31.43
CA GLY A 662 10.29 -3.35 -31.99
C GLY A 662 11.72 -2.98 -31.60
N SER A 663 11.96 -1.68 -31.41
CA SER A 663 13.29 -1.14 -31.07
C SER A 663 13.84 -1.64 -29.73
N GLY A 664 12.98 -2.04 -28.77
CA GLY A 664 13.43 -2.58 -27.50
C GLY A 664 14.01 -4.00 -27.64
N LYS A 665 13.45 -4.84 -28.52
CA LYS A 665 14.07 -6.12 -28.90
C LYS A 665 15.38 -5.91 -29.66
N GLU A 666 15.42 -5.00 -30.63
CA GLU A 666 16.67 -4.66 -31.33
C GLU A 666 17.76 -4.21 -30.36
N LEU A 667 17.40 -3.38 -29.37
CA LEU A 667 18.31 -2.91 -28.32
C LEU A 667 18.84 -4.07 -27.47
N TYR A 668 17.96 -4.99 -27.07
CA TYR A 668 18.32 -6.18 -26.29
C TYR A 668 19.16 -7.19 -27.08
N ASP A 669 18.96 -7.29 -28.39
CA ASP A 669 19.77 -8.17 -29.24
C ASP A 669 21.17 -7.56 -29.47
N GLU A 670 21.25 -6.25 -29.71
CA GLU A 670 22.52 -5.56 -29.97
C GLU A 670 23.40 -5.41 -28.72
N ILE A 671 22.82 -5.28 -27.52
CA ILE A 671 23.60 -5.11 -26.27
C ILE A 671 24.57 -6.28 -26.02
N ARG A 672 24.32 -7.45 -26.61
CA ARG A 672 25.17 -8.64 -26.53
C ARG A 672 26.51 -8.43 -27.23
N ASN A 673 26.53 -7.62 -28.29
CA ASN A 673 27.75 -7.29 -29.03
C ASN A 673 28.65 -6.31 -28.25
N LEU A 674 28.11 -5.65 -27.22
CA LEU A 674 28.87 -4.70 -26.40
C LEU A 674 29.96 -5.42 -25.61
N GLN A 675 29.75 -6.69 -25.23
CA GLN A 675 30.76 -7.53 -24.55
C GLN A 675 31.43 -6.84 -23.34
N ILE A 676 30.65 -6.14 -22.52
CA ILE A 676 31.10 -5.52 -21.27
C ILE A 676 30.55 -6.33 -20.10
N GLY A 677 31.44 -6.83 -19.25
CA GLY A 677 31.10 -7.59 -18.06
C GLY A 677 31.33 -6.79 -16.78
N TRP A 678 30.94 -7.37 -15.63
CA TRP A 678 31.19 -6.75 -14.33
C TRP A 678 32.66 -6.38 -14.07
N PRO A 679 33.69 -7.17 -14.48
CA PRO A 679 35.10 -6.78 -14.30
C PRO A 679 35.48 -5.46 -15.00
N ASP A 680 34.94 -5.20 -16.19
CA ASP A 680 35.16 -3.93 -16.91
C ASP A 680 34.51 -2.77 -16.12
N LEU A 681 33.29 -2.96 -15.62
CA LEU A 681 32.55 -1.96 -14.85
C LEU A 681 33.22 -1.67 -13.50
N ALA A 682 33.64 -2.71 -12.77
CA ALA A 682 34.37 -2.59 -11.52
C ALA A 682 35.71 -1.88 -11.71
N ALA A 683 36.41 -2.12 -12.83
CA ALA A 683 37.65 -1.42 -13.15
C ALA A 683 37.46 0.10 -13.29
N ILE A 684 36.30 0.56 -13.80
CA ILE A 684 35.95 1.98 -13.82
C ILE A 684 35.65 2.48 -12.41
N LEU A 685 34.85 1.74 -11.64
CA LEU A 685 34.47 2.15 -10.28
C LEU A 685 35.67 2.31 -9.34
N ASN A 686 36.68 1.45 -9.50
CA ASN A 686 37.94 1.46 -8.74
C ASN A 686 38.89 2.61 -9.13
N CYS A 687 38.54 3.44 -10.13
CA CYS A 687 39.29 4.66 -10.44
C CYS A 687 38.70 5.88 -9.71
N ASP A 688 39.57 6.84 -9.40
CA ASP A 688 39.18 8.15 -8.85
C ASP A 688 38.13 8.84 -9.75
N PRO A 689 37.05 9.40 -9.19
CA PRO A 689 36.04 10.12 -9.97
C PRO A 689 36.62 11.23 -10.84
N GLY A 690 36.04 11.43 -12.03
CA GLY A 690 36.46 12.44 -13.00
C GLY A 690 37.42 11.88 -14.05
N ALA A 691 38.57 12.51 -14.24
CA ALA A 691 39.45 12.26 -15.38
C ALA A 691 40.00 10.81 -15.44
N ALA A 692 40.23 10.17 -14.28
CA ALA A 692 40.72 8.78 -14.25
C ALA A 692 39.65 7.79 -14.73
N ARG A 693 38.40 7.92 -14.27
CA ARG A 693 37.26 7.15 -14.78
C ARG A 693 37.03 7.37 -16.27
N GLU A 694 37.12 8.61 -16.74
CA GLU A 694 36.99 8.94 -18.15
C GLU A 694 38.09 8.27 -18.99
N THR A 695 39.35 8.34 -18.54
CA THR A 695 40.47 7.67 -19.21
C THR A 695 40.22 6.17 -19.28
N LYS A 696 39.78 5.56 -18.16
CA LYS A 696 39.50 4.13 -18.10
C LYS A 696 38.35 3.71 -19.01
N ALA A 697 37.28 4.51 -19.06
CA ALA A 697 36.16 4.29 -19.96
C ALA A 697 36.60 4.34 -21.43
N ASN A 698 37.45 5.30 -21.81
CA ASN A 698 38.00 5.38 -23.16
C ASN A 698 38.85 4.14 -23.51
N GLU A 699 39.76 3.71 -22.63
CA GLU A 699 40.55 2.49 -22.83
C GLU A 699 39.65 1.26 -23.08
N ILE A 700 38.57 1.14 -22.30
CA ILE A 700 37.61 0.03 -22.42
C ILE A 700 36.86 0.10 -23.76
N LEU A 701 36.50 1.28 -24.23
CA LEU A 701 35.78 1.47 -25.51
C LEU A 701 36.66 1.28 -26.75
N GLU A 702 37.95 1.60 -26.65
CA GLU A 702 38.95 1.33 -27.69
C GLU A 702 39.27 -0.16 -27.83
N GLY A 703 38.98 -0.96 -26.80
CA GLY A 703 39.11 -2.41 -26.83
C GLY A 703 38.07 -3.08 -27.74
N GLY A 704 38.48 -3.59 -28.90
CA GLY A 704 37.62 -4.40 -29.77
C GLY A 704 36.60 -3.56 -30.55
N ASN A 705 35.33 -4.02 -30.61
CA ASN A 705 34.25 -3.36 -31.36
C ASN A 705 33.27 -2.60 -30.45
N ARG A 706 33.69 -2.21 -29.24
CA ARG A 706 32.82 -1.68 -28.18
C ARG A 706 32.27 -0.29 -28.51
N GLY A 707 33.14 0.65 -28.92
CA GLY A 707 32.74 1.99 -29.34
C GLY A 707 31.72 2.01 -30.49
N PRO A 708 31.97 1.35 -31.63
CA PRO A 708 31.01 1.24 -32.73
C PRO A 708 29.68 0.59 -32.32
N THR A 709 29.72 -0.39 -31.40
CA THR A 709 28.49 -1.01 -30.87
C THR A 709 27.66 -0.01 -30.07
N LEU A 710 28.28 0.85 -29.25
CA LEU A 710 27.55 1.95 -28.58
C LEU A 710 26.89 2.92 -29.58
N SER A 711 27.56 3.23 -30.70
CA SER A 711 26.95 4.05 -31.76
C SER A 711 25.74 3.36 -32.41
N MET A 712 25.78 2.03 -32.58
CA MET A 712 24.63 1.26 -33.07
C MET A 712 23.48 1.25 -32.06
N LEU A 713 23.76 1.00 -30.78
CA LEU A 713 22.78 1.06 -29.70
C LEU A 713 22.10 2.45 -29.65
N ALA A 714 22.88 3.53 -29.74
CA ALA A 714 22.35 4.88 -29.80
C ALA A 714 21.47 5.11 -31.04
N THR A 715 21.81 4.52 -32.19
CA THR A 715 20.99 4.61 -33.41
C THR A 715 19.64 3.91 -33.23
N ILE A 716 19.61 2.74 -32.59
CA ILE A 716 18.39 2.00 -32.27
C ILE A 716 17.52 2.82 -31.30
N ILE A 717 18.12 3.39 -30.26
CA ILE A 717 17.44 4.25 -29.27
C ILE A 717 16.83 5.46 -29.99
N CYS A 718 17.62 6.21 -30.78
CA CYS A 718 17.15 7.37 -31.53
C CYS A 718 15.94 7.03 -32.41
N ARG A 719 16.00 5.91 -33.15
CA ARG A 719 14.88 5.45 -33.98
C ARG A 719 13.63 5.16 -33.15
N GLY A 720 13.78 4.50 -32.00
CA GLY A 720 12.67 4.25 -31.07
C GLY A 720 12.05 5.53 -30.50
N LEU A 721 12.85 6.58 -30.32
CA LEU A 721 12.38 7.87 -29.80
C LEU A 721 11.69 8.77 -30.84
N LYS A 722 12.06 8.65 -32.12
CA LYS A 722 11.62 9.57 -33.20
C LYS A 722 10.37 9.16 -34.00
N GLN A 723 9.71 8.04 -33.69
CA GLN A 723 8.74 7.42 -34.63
C GLN A 723 7.51 8.26 -35.04
N HIS A 724 7.21 9.42 -34.43
CA HIS A 724 6.00 10.20 -34.74
C HIS A 724 6.22 11.71 -34.63
N GLU A 725 6.73 12.37 -35.68
CA GLU A 725 6.86 13.83 -35.76
C GLU A 725 5.82 14.39 -36.73
N SER A 726 4.66 14.83 -36.21
CA SER A 726 3.94 16.05 -36.65
C SER A 726 2.53 16.09 -36.06
N VAL A 727 2.23 17.15 -35.30
CA VAL A 727 0.86 17.63 -35.12
C VAL A 727 0.65 18.70 -36.19
N GLU A 728 0.05 18.33 -37.32
CA GLU A 728 -0.36 19.32 -38.33
C GLU A 728 -1.67 19.97 -37.88
N ILE A 729 -1.60 21.20 -37.35
CA ILE A 729 -2.79 21.99 -37.03
C ILE A 729 -3.44 22.43 -38.36
N PRO A 730 -4.64 21.91 -38.74
CA PRO A 730 -5.19 22.18 -40.07
C PRO A 730 -5.65 23.64 -40.21
N PRO A 731 -5.43 24.34 -41.34
CA PRO A 731 -5.91 25.72 -41.48
C PRO A 731 -7.38 25.81 -41.95
N ALA A 732 -8.12 26.66 -41.25
CA ALA A 732 -9.35 27.41 -41.59
C ALA A 732 -10.65 26.68 -42.01
N THR A 733 -11.65 26.74 -41.12
CA THR A 733 -12.95 27.45 -41.29
C THR A 733 -13.67 27.42 -39.94
N SER A 734 -13.56 28.47 -39.11
CA SER A 734 -14.14 28.39 -37.76
C SER A 734 -14.48 29.74 -37.14
N SER A 735 -15.36 29.68 -36.12
CA SER A 735 -15.83 30.83 -35.36
C SER A 735 -14.68 31.58 -34.63
N PRO A 736 -14.88 32.84 -34.21
CA PRO A 736 -13.85 33.63 -33.52
C PRO A 736 -13.22 32.91 -32.32
N GLY A 737 -14.02 32.19 -31.52
CA GLY A 737 -13.53 31.41 -30.37
C GLY A 737 -12.59 30.28 -30.77
N THR A 738 -12.87 29.58 -31.87
CA THR A 738 -12.00 28.51 -32.39
C THR A 738 -10.66 29.06 -32.88
N SER A 739 -10.69 30.20 -33.58
CA SER A 739 -9.47 30.86 -34.08
C SER A 739 -8.57 31.30 -32.93
N VAL A 740 -9.15 31.92 -31.89
CA VAL A 740 -8.37 32.32 -30.70
C VAL A 740 -7.77 31.11 -29.98
N ALA A 741 -8.52 30.01 -29.81
CA ALA A 741 -8.00 28.79 -29.19
C ALA A 741 -6.71 28.29 -29.85
N ARG A 742 -6.66 28.31 -31.18
CA ARG A 742 -5.49 27.90 -31.98
C ARG A 742 -4.33 28.90 -31.89
N VAL A 743 -4.63 30.20 -31.91
CA VAL A 743 -3.64 31.26 -31.73
C VAL A 743 -2.95 31.14 -30.37
N CYS A 744 -3.71 30.92 -29.29
CA CYS A 744 -3.16 30.70 -27.96
C CYS A 744 -2.21 29.49 -27.93
N LEU A 745 -2.64 28.35 -28.50
CA LEU A 745 -1.80 27.15 -28.54
C LEU A 745 -0.51 27.35 -29.34
N LYS A 746 -0.59 27.96 -30.52
CA LYS A 746 0.58 28.29 -31.34
C LYS A 746 1.55 29.22 -30.59
N HIS A 747 1.04 30.25 -29.93
CA HIS A 747 1.85 31.18 -29.15
C HIS A 747 2.61 30.48 -28.01
N TYR A 748 1.92 29.67 -27.21
CA TYR A 748 2.55 28.95 -26.09
C TYR A 748 3.52 27.85 -26.55
N ASP A 749 3.24 27.20 -27.69
CA ASP A 749 4.13 26.19 -28.26
C ASP A 749 5.44 26.81 -28.76
N ALA A 750 5.34 27.89 -29.53
CA ALA A 750 6.50 28.61 -30.08
C ALA A 750 7.43 29.17 -28.99
N ASN A 751 6.86 29.62 -27.87
CA ASN A 751 7.61 30.23 -26.78
C ASN A 751 7.97 29.24 -25.65
N PHE A 752 7.71 27.93 -25.81
CA PHE A 752 7.93 26.94 -24.75
C PHE A 752 9.35 26.96 -24.19
N VAL A 753 10.36 27.24 -25.03
CA VAL A 753 11.77 27.24 -24.61
C VAL A 753 12.06 28.25 -23.48
N TYR A 754 11.35 29.38 -23.43
CA TYR A 754 11.50 30.39 -22.37
C TYR A 754 10.97 29.86 -21.03
N TYR A 755 9.81 29.20 -21.05
CA TYR A 755 9.28 28.55 -19.86
C TYR A 755 10.18 27.40 -19.40
N ASP A 756 10.68 26.56 -20.32
CA ASP A 756 11.57 25.45 -19.97
C ASP A 756 12.92 25.98 -19.43
N LEU A 757 13.44 27.09 -19.97
CA LEU A 757 14.69 27.70 -19.50
C LEU A 757 14.62 28.17 -18.04
N VAL A 758 13.46 28.61 -17.57
CA VAL A 758 13.25 28.99 -16.16
C VAL A 758 12.88 27.79 -15.29
N THR A 759 12.00 26.92 -15.78
CA THR A 759 11.41 25.87 -14.96
C THR A 759 12.25 24.60 -14.89
N TYR A 760 12.89 24.18 -15.98
CA TYR A 760 13.66 22.93 -16.02
C TYR A 760 14.88 22.95 -15.10
N PRO A 761 15.70 24.02 -14.98
CA PRO A 761 16.82 24.02 -14.04
C PRO A 761 16.41 23.84 -12.58
N ILE A 762 15.19 24.25 -12.21
CA ILE A 762 14.63 24.07 -10.86
C ILE A 762 14.09 22.64 -10.69
N GLN A 763 13.55 22.05 -11.76
CA GLN A 763 13.08 20.66 -11.77
C GLN A 763 14.21 19.64 -11.88
N TYR A 764 15.34 20.03 -12.46
CA TYR A 764 16.50 19.18 -12.66
C TYR A 764 17.05 18.70 -11.31
N GLY A 765 17.19 17.38 -11.17
CA GLY A 765 17.74 16.77 -9.96
C GLY A 765 16.84 16.82 -8.72
N THR A 766 15.70 17.52 -8.75
CA THR A 766 14.79 17.60 -7.60
C THR A 766 13.77 16.46 -7.54
N GLY A 767 13.70 15.62 -8.58
CA GLY A 767 12.76 14.50 -8.65
C GLY A 767 11.29 14.92 -8.70
N ALA A 768 11.00 16.23 -8.72
CA ALA A 768 9.66 16.78 -8.66
C ALA A 768 8.80 16.34 -9.86
N GLY A 769 9.43 16.07 -11.00
CA GLY A 769 8.76 15.65 -12.22
C GLY A 769 7.66 16.63 -12.62
N GLU A 770 6.66 16.15 -13.37
CA GLU A 770 5.66 17.01 -14.01
C GLU A 770 4.23 16.81 -13.43
N ALA A 771 4.12 16.32 -12.19
CA ALA A 771 2.83 16.05 -11.56
C ALA A 771 2.32 17.24 -10.73
N ASN A 772 0.99 17.41 -10.67
CA ASN A 772 0.33 18.44 -9.86
C ASN A 772 0.64 18.30 -8.36
N VAL A 773 0.35 19.36 -7.59
CA VAL A 773 0.38 19.33 -6.12
C VAL A 773 -0.48 18.16 -5.63
N VAL A 774 0.07 17.32 -4.75
CA VAL A 774 -0.62 16.15 -4.20
C VAL A 774 -1.05 16.43 -2.77
N GLY A 775 -2.35 16.36 -2.50
CA GLY A 775 -2.86 16.43 -1.13
C GLY A 775 -2.72 15.09 -0.40
N VAL A 776 -2.16 15.09 0.80
CA VAL A 776 -1.97 13.90 1.64
C VAL A 776 -3.05 13.81 2.70
N PHE A 777 -3.73 12.66 2.80
CA PHE A 777 -4.79 12.44 3.78
C PHE A 777 -4.67 11.05 4.41
N ARG A 778 -4.78 11.01 5.74
CA ARG A 778 -4.88 9.76 6.49
C ARG A 778 -6.33 9.28 6.60
N VAL A 779 -6.55 7.97 6.51
CA VAL A 779 -7.79 7.28 6.86
C VAL A 779 -7.53 6.47 8.12
N SER A 780 -8.12 6.91 9.24
CA SER A 780 -7.93 6.29 10.55
C SER A 780 -9.18 6.47 11.42
N PRO A 781 -9.47 5.54 12.35
CA PRO A 781 -10.57 5.69 13.31
C PRO A 781 -10.55 7.00 14.11
N GLU A 782 -9.35 7.53 14.41
CA GLU A 782 -9.19 8.79 15.15
C GLU A 782 -9.43 10.05 14.31
N ASP A 783 -9.30 9.95 12.99
CA ASP A 783 -9.48 11.10 12.09
C ASP A 783 -10.94 11.26 11.65
N ALA A 784 -11.73 10.20 11.75
CA ALA A 784 -13.16 10.17 11.45
C ALA A 784 -13.96 10.46 12.72
N LYS A 785 -14.32 11.72 12.95
CA LYS A 785 -14.83 12.22 14.23
C LYS A 785 -16.35 12.41 14.26
N ASN A 786 -17.01 12.21 13.12
CA ASN A 786 -18.42 12.58 12.97
C ASN A 786 -19.33 11.84 13.96
N LEU A 787 -19.11 10.53 14.15
CA LEU A 787 -19.91 9.69 15.05
C LEU A 787 -19.26 9.54 16.44
N VAL A 788 -17.96 9.27 16.48
CA VAL A 788 -17.19 9.06 17.72
C VAL A 788 -15.83 9.71 17.55
N ASP A 789 -15.44 10.60 18.48
CA ASP A 789 -14.07 11.15 18.55
C ASP A 789 -13.26 10.33 19.57
N GLU A 790 -12.42 9.41 19.09
CA GLU A 790 -11.61 8.54 19.97
C GLU A 790 -10.63 9.33 20.86
N ARG A 791 -10.20 10.54 20.44
CA ARG A 791 -9.24 11.34 21.21
C ARG A 791 -9.88 12.02 22.42
N ASP A 792 -11.14 12.42 22.28
CA ASP A 792 -11.88 13.12 23.34
C ASP A 792 -12.57 12.17 24.33
N SER A 793 -12.72 10.89 23.98
CA SER A 793 -13.61 9.95 24.67
C SER A 793 -12.93 9.06 25.73
N GLY A 794 -11.61 9.16 25.92
CA GLY A 794 -10.83 8.30 26.84
C GLY A 794 -10.60 6.89 26.29
N SER A 795 -9.81 6.06 27.00
CA SER A 795 -9.35 4.73 26.52
C SER A 795 -10.45 3.73 26.18
N ASP A 796 -11.64 3.89 26.77
CA ASP A 796 -12.71 2.89 26.71
C ASP A 796 -13.60 3.04 25.47
N ALA A 797 -13.47 4.13 24.70
CA ALA A 797 -14.33 4.48 23.56
C ALA A 797 -13.79 4.04 22.19
N THR A 798 -12.82 3.13 22.16
CA THR A 798 -12.19 2.67 20.93
C THR A 798 -13.21 2.02 19.99
N LYS A 799 -13.25 2.41 18.71
CA LYS A 799 -14.18 1.87 17.70
C LYS A 799 -13.87 0.43 17.33
N LEU A 800 -12.57 0.12 17.24
CA LEU A 800 -12.09 -1.18 16.74
C LEU A 800 -11.96 -2.21 17.86
N ALA A 801 -12.73 -3.29 17.76
CA ALA A 801 -12.60 -4.45 18.64
C ALA A 801 -11.30 -5.20 18.37
N GLY A 802 -10.82 -5.18 17.12
CA GLY A 802 -9.59 -5.82 16.66
C GLY A 802 -8.34 -5.40 17.40
N ARG A 803 -8.27 -4.17 17.95
CA ARG A 803 -7.13 -3.68 18.74
C ARG A 803 -6.89 -4.48 20.03
N THR A 804 -7.85 -5.28 20.48
CA THR A 804 -7.71 -6.16 21.64
C THR A 804 -6.67 -7.27 21.39
N LEU A 805 -5.98 -7.74 22.45
CA LEU A 805 -5.02 -8.85 22.38
C LEU A 805 -3.93 -8.66 21.31
N MET A 806 -3.18 -7.55 21.36
CA MET A 806 -2.10 -7.22 20.41
C MET A 806 -2.56 -7.21 18.94
N SER A 807 -3.72 -6.61 18.66
CA SER A 807 -4.29 -6.52 17.31
C SER A 807 -4.65 -7.89 16.68
N PHE A 808 -5.10 -8.85 17.51
CA PHE A 808 -5.67 -10.12 17.08
C PHE A 808 -7.16 -10.27 17.39
N GLY A 809 -7.77 -9.26 18.03
CA GLY A 809 -9.12 -9.33 18.57
C GLY A 809 -10.16 -9.78 17.54
N ALA A 810 -10.10 -9.28 16.31
CA ALA A 810 -11.13 -9.56 15.32
C ALA A 810 -11.14 -11.05 14.89
N PHE A 811 -10.07 -11.82 15.09
CA PHE A 811 -10.09 -13.26 14.82
C PHE A 811 -10.89 -14.07 15.84
N LEU A 812 -11.32 -13.47 16.95
CA LEU A 812 -11.86 -14.18 18.10
C LEU A 812 -13.38 -14.30 18.09
N ASP A 813 -14.07 -13.36 17.46
CA ASP A 813 -15.53 -13.35 17.35
C ASP A 813 -15.99 -12.69 16.04
N GLU A 814 -17.00 -13.28 15.39
CA GLU A 814 -17.56 -12.76 14.14
C GLU A 814 -18.20 -11.37 14.31
N SER A 815 -18.86 -11.12 15.45
CA SER A 815 -19.50 -9.82 15.72
C SER A 815 -18.47 -8.68 15.76
N TRP A 816 -17.25 -8.96 16.23
CA TRP A 816 -16.15 -8.02 16.25
C TRP A 816 -15.61 -7.75 14.83
N ARG A 817 -15.54 -8.78 13.97
CA ARG A 817 -15.19 -8.59 12.55
C ARG A 817 -16.20 -7.72 11.83
N ARG A 818 -17.50 -7.97 12.04
CA ARG A 818 -18.57 -7.16 11.46
C ARG A 818 -18.51 -5.71 11.94
N ASN A 819 -18.24 -5.49 13.23
CA ASN A 819 -18.03 -4.15 13.79
C ASN A 819 -16.86 -3.43 13.10
N ASP A 820 -15.69 -4.05 13.04
CA ASP A 820 -14.49 -3.41 12.49
C ASP A 820 -14.62 -3.12 10.99
N MET A 821 -15.25 -4.02 10.24
CA MET A 821 -15.52 -3.80 8.81
C MET A 821 -16.51 -2.66 8.60
N LEU A 822 -17.57 -2.58 9.40
CA LEU A 822 -18.56 -1.50 9.31
C LEU A 822 -17.95 -0.15 9.68
N TRP A 823 -17.12 -0.08 10.72
CA TRP A 823 -16.33 1.13 11.01
C TRP A 823 -15.38 1.50 9.88
N GLY A 824 -14.74 0.51 9.24
CA GLY A 824 -13.92 0.73 8.05
C GLY A 824 -14.68 1.42 6.92
N ARG A 825 -15.92 1.00 6.65
CA ARG A 825 -16.79 1.64 5.66
C ARG A 825 -17.17 3.08 6.06
N LEU A 826 -17.62 3.28 7.30
CA LEU A 826 -18.05 4.61 7.79
C LEU A 826 -16.90 5.62 7.81
N ASP A 827 -15.75 5.23 8.38
CA ASP A 827 -14.57 6.07 8.46
C ASP A 827 -13.96 6.30 7.07
N GLY A 828 -13.93 5.27 6.22
CA GLY A 828 -13.52 5.39 4.81
C GLY A 828 -14.35 6.43 4.07
N ALA A 829 -15.68 6.36 4.16
CA ALA A 829 -16.56 7.34 3.53
C ALA A 829 -16.36 8.76 4.06
N GLU A 830 -16.26 8.93 5.38
CA GLU A 830 -16.01 10.22 6.01
C GLU A 830 -14.71 10.86 5.51
N ARG A 831 -13.64 10.07 5.46
CA ARG A 831 -12.31 10.55 5.09
C ARG A 831 -12.17 10.80 3.59
N ILE A 832 -12.80 10.00 2.74
CA ILE A 832 -12.87 10.23 1.28
C ILE A 832 -13.61 11.55 0.99
N ILE A 833 -14.80 11.76 1.57
CA ILE A 833 -15.57 13.00 1.38
C ILE A 833 -14.79 14.22 1.91
N SER A 834 -14.13 14.07 3.06
CA SER A 834 -13.28 15.11 3.62
C SER A 834 -12.07 15.45 2.76
N ALA A 835 -11.47 14.46 2.10
CA ALA A 835 -10.36 14.67 1.18
C ALA A 835 -10.81 15.41 -0.09
N LEU A 836 -12.04 15.19 -0.55
CA LEU A 836 -12.63 15.90 -1.70
C LEU A 836 -13.04 17.33 -1.37
N LEU A 837 -13.47 17.60 -0.13
CA LEU A 837 -13.89 18.92 0.35
C LEU A 837 -13.00 19.39 1.51
N PRO A 838 -11.71 19.72 1.26
CA PRO A 838 -10.75 20.03 2.32
C PRO A 838 -10.94 21.43 2.93
N GLU A 839 -11.54 22.37 2.19
CA GLU A 839 -11.62 23.77 2.59
C GLU A 839 -12.48 24.01 3.84
N LYS A 840 -12.18 25.07 4.59
CA LYS A 840 -12.96 25.48 5.77
C LYS A 840 -14.37 25.96 5.40
N SER A 841 -14.52 26.60 4.25
CA SER A 841 -15.79 27.04 3.64
C SER A 841 -16.76 25.88 3.40
N ASP A 842 -16.24 24.70 3.03
CA ASP A 842 -17.08 23.52 2.73
C ASP A 842 -17.52 22.75 3.98
N ARG A 843 -17.22 23.22 5.20
CA ARG A 843 -17.41 22.46 6.46
C ARG A 843 -18.82 21.91 6.66
N GLU A 844 -19.85 22.74 6.50
CA GLU A 844 -21.25 22.33 6.71
C GLU A 844 -21.74 21.38 5.60
N LEU A 845 -21.36 21.67 4.35
CA LEU A 845 -21.68 20.81 3.21
C LEU A 845 -21.04 19.42 3.37
N ARG A 846 -19.75 19.38 3.70
CA ARG A 846 -19.00 18.17 4.00
C ARG A 846 -19.69 17.35 5.09
N LYS A 847 -20.07 17.99 6.19
CA LYS A 847 -20.78 17.33 7.30
C LYS A 847 -22.10 16.70 6.84
N ASN A 848 -22.90 17.39 6.03
CA ASN A 848 -24.16 16.87 5.52
C ASN A 848 -23.97 15.66 4.61
N LEU A 849 -23.00 15.73 3.68
CA LEU A 849 -22.69 14.62 2.78
C LEU A 849 -22.15 13.40 3.53
N ILE A 850 -21.35 13.61 4.58
CA ILE A 850 -20.88 12.52 5.46
C ILE A 850 -22.07 11.83 6.15
N ASN A 851 -23.00 12.62 6.72
CA ASN A 851 -24.20 12.06 7.36
C ASN A 851 -25.07 11.29 6.36
N GLU A 852 -25.26 11.82 5.16
CA GLU A 852 -26.00 11.13 4.09
C GLU A 852 -25.33 9.80 3.72
N ALA A 853 -24.01 9.79 3.57
CA ALA A 853 -23.24 8.57 3.26
C ALA A 853 -23.34 7.54 4.39
N HIS A 854 -23.22 7.96 5.66
CA HIS A 854 -23.37 7.08 6.82
C HIS A 854 -24.78 6.47 6.90
N LEU A 855 -25.83 7.26 6.67
CA LEU A 855 -27.21 6.76 6.60
C LEU A 855 -27.39 5.75 5.47
N GLY A 856 -26.83 6.04 4.29
CA GLY A 856 -26.85 5.13 3.15
C GLY A 856 -26.19 3.79 3.47
N ILE A 857 -25.01 3.80 4.11
CA ILE A 857 -24.31 2.59 4.55
C ILE A 857 -25.16 1.79 5.56
N PHE A 858 -25.74 2.44 6.56
CA PHE A 858 -26.59 1.75 7.54
C PHE A 858 -27.84 1.15 6.91
N LYS A 859 -28.50 1.87 6.00
CA LYS A 859 -29.66 1.36 5.27
C LYS A 859 -29.29 0.11 4.47
N GLN A 860 -28.18 0.15 3.73
CA GLN A 860 -27.68 -0.99 2.96
C GLN A 860 -27.42 -2.20 3.86
N GLU A 861 -26.72 -2.02 4.99
CA GLU A 861 -26.42 -3.13 5.89
C GLU A 861 -27.69 -3.72 6.54
N ILE A 862 -28.69 -2.90 6.85
CA ILE A 862 -29.99 -3.38 7.36
C ILE A 862 -30.73 -4.17 6.27
N GLU A 863 -30.70 -3.72 5.01
CA GLU A 863 -31.29 -4.40 3.85
C GLU A 863 -30.63 -5.75 3.57
N GLU A 864 -29.32 -5.85 3.76
CA GLU A 864 -28.54 -7.09 3.66
C GLU A 864 -28.72 -8.03 4.86
N GLY A 865 -29.58 -7.69 5.83
CA GLY A 865 -29.88 -8.52 7.01
C GLY A 865 -28.91 -8.32 8.19
N ASN A 866 -28.02 -7.33 8.13
CA ASN A 866 -27.01 -7.05 9.17
C ASN A 866 -27.47 -5.98 10.18
N GLY A 867 -28.77 -5.73 10.32
CA GLY A 867 -29.31 -4.69 11.20
C GLY A 867 -28.90 -4.84 12.68
N ASP A 868 -28.65 -6.06 13.13
CA ASP A 868 -28.14 -6.34 14.47
C ASP A 868 -26.70 -5.81 14.68
N ALA A 869 -25.83 -5.89 13.67
CA ALA A 869 -24.50 -5.29 13.71
C ALA A 869 -24.57 -3.76 13.74
N VAL A 870 -25.46 -3.17 12.94
CA VAL A 870 -25.72 -1.72 12.92
C VAL A 870 -26.19 -1.23 14.28
N CYS A 871 -27.20 -1.87 14.86
CA CYS A 871 -27.75 -1.48 16.16
C CYS A 871 -26.71 -1.62 17.29
N ARG A 872 -25.89 -2.68 17.29
CA ARG A 872 -24.79 -2.82 18.26
C ARG A 872 -23.76 -1.71 18.14
N LEU A 873 -23.31 -1.40 16.92
CA LEU A 873 -22.32 -0.35 16.68
C LEU A 873 -22.83 1.01 17.17
N LEU A 874 -24.06 1.36 16.82
CA LEU A 874 -24.70 2.61 17.25
C LEU A 874 -24.94 2.64 18.77
N SER A 875 -25.35 1.52 19.36
CA SER A 875 -25.52 1.38 20.82
C SER A 875 -24.19 1.60 21.57
N HIS A 876 -23.10 1.02 21.07
CA HIS A 876 -21.75 1.24 21.59
C HIS A 876 -21.31 2.70 21.45
N ALA A 877 -21.51 3.30 20.27
CA ALA A 877 -21.17 4.70 20.04
C ALA A 877 -21.92 5.63 21.02
N LEU A 878 -23.22 5.40 21.22
CA LEU A 878 -24.06 6.18 22.15
C LEU A 878 -23.62 6.02 23.61
N ALA A 879 -23.11 4.84 23.99
CA ALA A 879 -22.65 4.58 25.36
C ALA A 879 -21.36 5.34 25.73
N HIS A 880 -20.58 5.78 24.73
CA HIS A 880 -19.25 6.37 24.93
C HIS A 880 -19.15 7.88 24.62
N THR A 881 -20.18 8.49 24.05
CA THR A 881 -20.22 9.94 23.83
C THR A 881 -20.46 10.73 25.13
N LYS A 882 -19.59 11.70 25.45
CA LYS A 882 -19.76 12.64 26.58
C LYS A 882 -21.02 13.50 26.38
N SER A 883 -21.79 13.71 27.44
CA SER A 883 -23.20 14.19 27.41
C SER A 883 -23.48 15.60 26.84
N GLN A 884 -22.51 16.31 26.25
CA GLN A 884 -22.68 17.65 25.65
C GLN A 884 -21.77 17.94 24.44
N GLY A 885 -21.24 16.93 23.74
CA GLY A 885 -20.31 17.12 22.60
C GLY A 885 -20.99 17.27 21.22
N PRO A 886 -20.38 17.94 20.22
CA PRO A 886 -20.92 18.04 18.85
C PRO A 886 -21.18 16.69 18.18
N SER A 887 -20.33 15.68 18.43
CA SER A 887 -20.49 14.33 17.88
C SER A 887 -21.68 13.58 18.49
N GLU A 888 -22.00 13.81 19.77
CA GLU A 888 -23.15 13.19 20.44
C GLU A 888 -24.48 13.65 19.80
N LYS A 889 -24.62 14.96 19.57
CA LYS A 889 -25.81 15.51 18.91
C LYS A 889 -26.01 14.87 17.54
N ASN A 890 -24.96 14.86 16.72
CA ASN A 890 -25.03 14.25 15.39
C ASN A 890 -25.40 12.77 15.47
N LEU A 891 -24.78 12.02 16.39
CA LEU A 891 -25.06 10.60 16.57
C LEU A 891 -26.53 10.35 16.98
N LYS A 892 -27.08 11.13 17.91
CA LYS A 892 -28.49 11.03 18.31
C LYS A 892 -29.45 11.33 17.15
N ASP A 893 -29.16 12.39 16.40
CA ASP A 893 -29.95 12.77 15.22
C ASP A 893 -29.91 11.67 14.15
N LEU A 894 -28.74 11.08 13.92
CA LEU A 894 -28.53 9.99 12.97
C LEU A 894 -29.27 8.71 13.40
N VAL A 895 -29.18 8.33 14.68
CA VAL A 895 -29.89 7.17 15.24
C VAL A 895 -31.41 7.34 15.11
N GLY A 896 -31.92 8.55 15.38
CA GLY A 896 -33.32 8.88 15.16
C GLY A 896 -33.75 8.67 13.70
N GLN A 897 -32.93 9.08 12.75
CA GLN A 897 -33.18 8.87 11.31
C GLN A 897 -33.11 7.39 10.92
N VAL A 898 -32.13 6.62 11.42
CA VAL A 898 -32.03 5.17 11.17
C VAL A 898 -33.28 4.45 11.67
N LEU A 899 -33.75 4.79 12.88
CA LEU A 899 -34.98 4.25 13.46
C LEU A 899 -36.22 4.61 12.62
N ALA A 900 -36.34 5.88 12.21
CA ALA A 900 -37.48 6.35 11.42
C ALA A 900 -37.54 5.69 10.03
N GLN A 901 -36.40 5.60 9.32
CA GLN A 901 -36.34 5.06 7.96
C GLN A 901 -36.45 3.52 7.93
N ASN A 902 -36.17 2.82 9.03
CA ASN A 902 -36.10 1.36 9.08
C ASN A 902 -37.02 0.73 10.14
N ALA A 903 -38.04 1.46 10.63
CA ALA A 903 -38.92 1.00 11.70
C ALA A 903 -39.59 -0.35 11.43
N GLY A 904 -39.92 -0.64 10.16
CA GLY A 904 -40.53 -1.91 9.73
C GLY A 904 -39.54 -3.06 9.49
N ARG A 905 -38.22 -2.79 9.47
CA ARG A 905 -37.16 -3.79 9.24
C ARG A 905 -36.39 -4.15 10.51
N LEU A 906 -36.48 -3.31 11.54
CA LEU A 906 -35.85 -3.54 12.85
C LEU A 906 -36.85 -4.20 13.81
N ASN A 907 -36.40 -5.24 14.50
CA ASN A 907 -37.16 -5.92 15.54
C ASN A 907 -37.11 -5.16 16.88
N ASP A 908 -37.93 -5.57 17.85
CA ASP A 908 -38.05 -4.87 19.13
C ASP A 908 -36.76 -4.93 19.98
N VAL A 909 -35.98 -6.01 19.86
CA VAL A 909 -34.68 -6.16 20.54
C VAL A 909 -33.68 -5.12 20.02
N GLN A 910 -33.60 -4.96 18.70
CA GLN A 910 -32.75 -3.97 18.02
C GLN A 910 -33.15 -2.53 18.38
N LYS A 911 -34.45 -2.23 18.40
CA LYS A 911 -34.96 -0.92 18.83
C LYS A 911 -34.64 -0.63 20.30
N THR A 912 -34.78 -1.64 21.16
CA THR A 912 -34.47 -1.55 22.59
C THR A 912 -32.98 -1.31 22.83
N ALA A 913 -32.10 -1.96 22.07
CA ALA A 913 -30.65 -1.79 22.17
C ALA A 913 -30.19 -0.34 21.88
N LEU A 914 -30.92 0.39 21.05
CA LEU A 914 -30.67 1.81 20.77
C LEU A 914 -31.23 2.74 21.85
N SER A 915 -32.34 2.35 22.49
CA SER A 915 -32.95 3.12 23.59
C SER A 915 -32.21 2.95 24.92
N ARG A 916 -31.48 1.84 25.09
CA ARG A 916 -30.62 1.56 26.25
C ARG A 916 -29.20 1.24 25.75
N PRO A 917 -28.39 2.29 25.44
CA PRO A 917 -27.04 2.13 24.94
C PRO A 917 -26.19 1.20 25.82
N GLN A 918 -25.49 0.25 25.20
CA GLN A 918 -24.59 -0.69 25.86
C GLN A 918 -23.21 -0.64 25.22
N THR A 919 -22.17 -0.85 26.02
CA THR A 919 -20.82 -1.00 25.51
C THR A 919 -20.67 -2.35 24.79
N LEU A 920 -19.74 -2.41 23.85
CA LEU A 920 -19.45 -3.60 23.07
C LEU A 920 -18.73 -4.58 23.99
N ASP A 921 -19.32 -5.76 24.19
CA ASP A 921 -18.68 -6.79 24.99
C ASP A 921 -17.44 -7.33 24.27
N ARG A 922 -16.27 -7.03 24.84
CA ARG A 922 -14.96 -7.48 24.37
C ARG A 922 -14.43 -8.67 25.18
N GLN A 923 -15.28 -9.27 26.01
CA GLN A 923 -14.93 -10.48 26.73
C GLN A 923 -15.31 -11.70 25.88
N LEU A 924 -14.29 -12.51 25.57
CA LEU A 924 -14.51 -13.80 24.95
C LEU A 924 -15.28 -14.73 25.89
N HIS A 925 -16.21 -15.49 25.31
CA HIS A 925 -16.89 -16.55 26.04
C HIS A 925 -15.86 -17.52 26.66
N PRO A 926 -15.90 -17.82 27.97
CA PRO A 926 -14.85 -18.57 28.65
C PRO A 926 -14.52 -19.93 28.01
N GLN A 927 -15.51 -20.60 27.44
CA GLN A 927 -15.32 -21.88 26.74
C GLN A 927 -14.50 -21.72 25.45
N ARG A 928 -14.75 -20.68 24.64
CA ARG A 928 -13.98 -20.41 23.41
C ARG A 928 -12.56 -19.97 23.72
N ALA A 929 -12.40 -19.08 24.70
CA ALA A 929 -11.07 -18.65 25.16
C ALA A 929 -10.22 -19.85 25.59
N LEU A 930 -10.83 -20.73 26.40
CA LEU A 930 -10.20 -21.95 26.89
C LEU A 930 -9.82 -22.91 25.75
N GLU A 931 -10.71 -23.09 24.77
CA GLU A 931 -10.45 -23.89 23.58
C GLU A 931 -9.27 -23.36 22.76
N TYR A 932 -9.23 -22.06 22.48
CA TYR A 932 -8.14 -21.43 21.73
C TYR A 932 -6.80 -21.56 22.45
N ILE A 933 -6.76 -21.33 23.77
CA ILE A 933 -5.55 -21.46 24.59
C ILE A 933 -5.04 -22.90 24.57
N SER A 934 -5.93 -23.89 24.73
CA SER A 934 -5.56 -25.30 24.74
C SER A 934 -4.92 -25.72 23.41
N ARG A 935 -5.58 -25.39 22.30
CA ARG A 935 -5.11 -25.73 20.96
C ARG A 935 -3.81 -25.01 20.59
N SER A 936 -3.70 -23.71 20.88
CA SER A 936 -2.49 -22.94 20.60
C SER A 936 -1.29 -23.42 21.43
N THR A 937 -1.50 -23.81 22.68
CA THR A 937 -0.46 -24.35 23.56
C THR A 937 0.08 -25.68 23.04
N ASN A 938 -0.80 -26.56 22.57
CA ASN A 938 -0.40 -27.84 21.97
C ASN A 938 0.42 -27.63 20.70
N ILE A 939 -0.05 -26.78 19.79
CA ILE A 939 0.66 -26.45 18.54
C ILE A 939 2.04 -25.84 18.83
N THR A 940 2.10 -24.91 19.78
CA THR A 940 3.37 -24.28 20.19
C THR A 940 4.33 -25.31 20.79
N GLY A 941 3.83 -26.27 21.58
CA GLY A 941 4.60 -27.41 22.07
C GLY A 941 5.17 -28.27 20.94
N ASP A 942 4.36 -28.57 19.92
CA ASP A 942 4.79 -29.31 18.74
C ASP A 942 5.87 -28.55 17.94
N MET A 943 5.72 -27.23 17.79
CA MET A 943 6.72 -26.35 17.16
C MET A 943 8.08 -26.40 17.88
N PHE A 944 8.09 -26.25 19.20
CA PHE A 944 9.32 -26.35 19.99
C PHE A 944 9.96 -27.74 19.91
N THR A 945 9.13 -28.79 19.87
CA THR A 945 9.61 -30.17 19.66
C THR A 945 10.29 -30.31 18.30
N GLY A 946 9.68 -29.76 17.24
CA GLY A 946 10.26 -29.73 15.90
C GLY A 946 11.59 -28.99 15.82
N LEU A 947 11.68 -27.80 16.43
CA LEU A 947 12.92 -27.03 16.51
C LEU A 947 14.01 -27.77 17.28
N SER A 948 13.67 -28.39 18.42
CA SER A 948 14.62 -29.17 19.21
C SER A 948 15.18 -30.37 18.46
N ASN A 949 14.35 -31.04 17.65
CA ASN A 949 14.80 -32.15 16.80
C ASN A 949 15.70 -31.64 15.66
N LYS A 950 15.35 -30.50 15.04
CA LYS A 950 16.10 -29.93 13.91
C LYS A 950 17.51 -29.45 14.31
N TYR A 951 17.66 -28.79 15.45
CA TYR A 951 18.94 -28.20 15.88
C TYR A 951 19.72 -29.07 16.89
N GLN A 952 19.28 -30.31 17.16
CA GLN A 952 19.92 -31.25 18.11
C GLN A 952 20.23 -30.66 19.50
N PHE A 953 19.51 -29.64 19.94
CA PHE A 953 19.73 -28.98 21.24
C PHE A 953 19.16 -29.83 22.38
N GLU A 954 20.00 -30.49 23.18
CA GLU A 954 19.57 -31.30 24.35
C GLU A 954 18.75 -30.52 25.41
N PRO A 955 19.08 -29.25 25.76
CA PRO A 955 18.23 -28.44 26.64
C PRO A 955 16.84 -28.17 26.05
N GLY A 956 16.72 -28.09 24.72
CA GLY A 956 15.46 -27.91 23.99
C GLY A 956 14.49 -29.07 24.17
N LYS A 957 14.99 -30.31 24.34
CA LYS A 957 14.15 -31.49 24.65
C LYS A 957 13.54 -31.40 26.04
N ARG A 958 14.27 -30.82 27.00
CA ARG A 958 13.75 -30.56 28.37
C ARG A 958 12.73 -29.44 28.37
N VAL A 959 13.00 -28.33 27.67
CA VAL A 959 12.08 -27.18 27.58
C VAL A 959 10.79 -27.53 26.83
N SER A 960 10.85 -28.25 25.70
CA SER A 960 9.66 -28.71 24.95
C SER A 960 8.79 -29.69 25.74
N SER A 961 9.42 -30.67 26.42
CA SER A 961 8.68 -31.57 27.31
C SER A 961 8.07 -30.82 28.49
N TRP A 962 8.72 -29.77 28.99
CA TRP A 962 8.23 -28.96 30.09
C TRP A 962 7.11 -28.02 29.66
N THR A 963 7.18 -27.35 28.50
CA THR A 963 6.10 -26.48 28.00
C THR A 963 4.84 -27.27 27.65
N ALA A 964 4.97 -28.46 27.02
CA ALA A 964 3.83 -29.34 26.77
C ALA A 964 3.20 -29.88 28.08
N ARG A 965 4.03 -30.25 29.06
CA ARG A 965 3.55 -30.70 30.40
C ARG A 965 2.93 -29.55 31.20
N VAL A 966 3.54 -28.37 31.20
CA VAL A 966 3.00 -27.17 31.86
C VAL A 966 1.69 -26.76 31.21
N GLY A 967 1.59 -26.74 29.88
CA GLY A 967 0.34 -26.48 29.16
C GLY A 967 -0.77 -27.46 29.52
N THR A 968 -0.42 -28.76 29.58
CA THR A 968 -1.34 -29.83 29.99
C THR A 968 -1.76 -29.70 31.47
N ILE A 969 -0.83 -29.37 32.36
CA ILE A 969 -1.12 -29.14 33.80
C ILE A 969 -1.99 -27.90 33.99
N LEU A 970 -1.66 -26.80 33.30
CA LEU A 970 -2.44 -25.57 33.29
C LEU A 970 -3.86 -25.83 32.78
N TRP A 971 -4.01 -26.67 31.74
CA TRP A 971 -5.29 -27.13 31.23
C TRP A 971 -6.11 -27.87 32.29
N TYR A 972 -5.53 -28.86 32.99
CA TYR A 972 -6.25 -29.57 34.05
C TYR A 972 -6.66 -28.64 35.19
N VAL A 973 -5.80 -27.70 35.59
CA VAL A 973 -6.10 -26.70 36.62
C VAL A 973 -7.25 -25.79 36.18
N ILE A 974 -7.23 -25.31 34.93
CA ILE A 974 -8.28 -24.43 34.41
C ILE A 974 -9.60 -25.20 34.22
N ALA A 975 -9.57 -26.40 33.62
CA ALA A 975 -10.76 -27.23 33.38
C ALA A 975 -11.54 -27.53 34.67
N VAL A 976 -10.81 -27.75 35.76
CA VAL A 976 -11.35 -27.96 37.10
C VAL A 976 -11.82 -26.64 37.74
N ALA A 977 -11.19 -25.51 37.43
CA ALA A 977 -11.54 -24.19 37.96
C ALA A 977 -12.78 -23.55 37.30
N VAL A 978 -13.20 -24.02 36.13
CA VAL A 978 -14.41 -23.54 35.43
C VAL A 978 -15.68 -23.89 36.24
N PRO A 979 -16.53 -22.92 36.60
CA PRO A 979 -17.75 -23.18 37.38
C PRO A 979 -18.72 -24.07 36.62
N GLN A 980 -19.33 -25.04 37.31
CA GLN A 980 -20.32 -25.99 36.76
C GLN A 980 -19.81 -26.88 35.60
N SER A 981 -18.49 -26.99 35.39
CA SER A 981 -17.95 -28.02 34.51
C SER A 981 -18.04 -29.40 35.18
N LEU A 982 -18.21 -30.46 34.37
CA LEU A 982 -18.15 -31.86 34.83
C LEU A 982 -16.85 -32.16 35.58
N ALA A 983 -15.72 -31.62 35.08
CA ALA A 983 -14.43 -31.71 35.74
C ALA A 983 -14.41 -31.03 37.11
N SER A 984 -15.05 -29.86 37.28
CA SER A 984 -15.12 -29.18 38.59
C SER A 984 -15.98 -29.93 39.61
N LEU A 985 -17.02 -30.63 39.16
CA LEU A 985 -17.90 -31.43 40.01
C LEU A 985 -17.18 -32.70 40.47
N PHE A 986 -16.56 -33.42 39.53
CA PHE A 986 -15.75 -34.59 39.81
C PHE A 986 -14.59 -34.25 40.74
N PHE A 987 -13.85 -33.17 40.45
CA PHE A 987 -12.73 -32.73 41.28
C PHE A 987 -13.15 -32.37 42.70
N ARG A 988 -14.27 -31.64 42.90
CA ARG A 988 -14.74 -31.30 44.25
C ARG A 988 -15.09 -32.53 45.08
N HIS A 989 -15.68 -33.55 44.45
CA HIS A 989 -15.98 -34.82 45.10
C HIS A 989 -14.70 -35.54 45.56
N TRP A 990 -13.72 -35.69 44.68
CA TRP A 990 -12.44 -36.32 44.99
C TRP A 990 -11.58 -35.53 45.97
N LEU A 991 -11.63 -34.20 45.91
CA LEU A 991 -10.96 -33.33 46.86
C LEU A 991 -11.50 -33.54 48.29
N GLY A 992 -12.82 -33.68 48.45
CA GLY A 992 -13.45 -34.03 49.72
C GLY A 992 -12.98 -35.38 50.26
N LEU A 993 -12.85 -36.38 49.39
CA LEU A 993 -12.31 -37.70 49.74
C LEU A 993 -10.85 -37.62 50.21
N LEU A 994 -10.03 -36.83 49.51
CA LEU A 994 -8.62 -36.63 49.87
C LEU A 994 -8.44 -35.91 51.21
N TYR A 995 -9.29 -34.92 51.52
CA TYR A 995 -9.33 -34.32 52.86
C TYR A 995 -9.69 -35.34 53.94
N LEU A 996 -10.68 -36.20 53.68
CA LEU A 996 -11.09 -37.25 54.62
C LEU A 996 -9.96 -38.27 54.85
N VAL A 997 -9.27 -38.69 53.79
CA VAL A 997 -8.10 -39.57 53.88
C VAL A 997 -6.96 -38.91 54.64
N ALA A 998 -6.66 -37.63 54.36
CA ALA A 998 -5.61 -36.90 55.07
C ALA A 998 -5.90 -36.80 56.58
N VAL A 999 -7.14 -36.47 56.96
CA VAL A 999 -7.58 -36.42 58.36
C VAL A 999 -7.56 -37.81 59.01
N ALA A 1000 -8.01 -38.84 58.29
CA ALA A 1000 -7.96 -40.22 58.78
C ALA A 1000 -6.52 -40.70 59.02
N LEU A 1001 -5.59 -40.39 58.11
CA LEU A 1001 -4.16 -40.71 58.27
C LEU A 1001 -3.54 -39.97 59.45
N ILE A 1002 -3.92 -38.71 59.68
CA ILE A 1002 -3.49 -37.96 60.87
C ILE A 1002 -4.04 -38.63 62.14
N ALA A 1003 -5.35 -38.91 62.19
CA ALA A 1003 -6.02 -39.51 63.34
C ALA A 1003 -5.47 -40.92 63.67
N VAL A 1004 -5.31 -41.77 62.66
CA VAL A 1004 -4.75 -43.13 62.80
C VAL A 1004 -3.26 -43.07 63.12
N GLY A 1005 -2.51 -42.17 62.49
CA GLY A 1005 -1.08 -41.98 62.70
C GLY A 1005 -0.74 -41.50 64.12
N VAL A 1006 -1.64 -40.78 64.78
CA VAL A 1006 -1.50 -40.41 66.21
C VAL A 1006 -1.39 -41.64 67.11
N PHE A 1007 -2.01 -42.77 66.74
CA PHE A 1007 -2.03 -43.99 67.56
C PHE A 1007 -1.10 -45.10 67.05
N LEU A 1008 -0.70 -45.08 65.77
CA LEU A 1008 0.09 -46.17 65.17
C LEU A 1008 1.56 -45.81 64.88
N ASN A 1009 1.84 -44.68 64.23
CA ASN A 1009 3.17 -44.36 63.72
C ASN A 1009 3.30 -42.88 63.33
N ASP A 1010 4.34 -42.21 63.82
CA ASP A 1010 4.67 -40.82 63.48
C ASP A 1010 4.87 -40.60 61.97
N ASN A 1011 5.34 -41.59 61.22
CA ASN A 1011 5.49 -41.51 59.77
C ASN A 1011 4.13 -41.48 59.05
N VAL A 1012 3.12 -42.18 59.58
CA VAL A 1012 1.76 -42.19 59.03
C VAL A 1012 1.07 -40.85 59.32
N LYS A 1013 1.28 -40.31 60.54
CA LYS A 1013 0.83 -38.97 60.92
C LYS A 1013 1.46 -37.89 60.03
N PHE A 1014 2.76 -38.00 59.78
CA PHE A 1014 3.50 -37.09 58.93
C PHE A 1014 3.02 -37.15 57.47
N ALA A 1015 2.80 -38.35 56.93
CA ALA A 1015 2.21 -38.53 55.60
C ALA A 1015 0.80 -37.91 55.50
N GLY A 1016 -0.01 -38.03 56.57
CA GLY A 1016 -1.32 -37.38 56.66
C GLY A 1016 -1.22 -35.84 56.61
N TRP A 1017 -0.28 -35.24 57.34
CA TRP A 1017 -0.04 -33.79 57.30
C TRP A 1017 0.51 -33.30 55.95
N GLN A 1018 1.38 -34.07 55.30
CA GLN A 1018 1.86 -33.76 53.95
C GLN A 1018 0.73 -33.80 52.92
N LEU A 1019 -0.10 -34.85 52.96
CA LEU A 1019 -1.26 -34.97 52.09
C LEU A 1019 -2.23 -33.80 52.30
N LEU A 1020 -2.51 -33.43 53.56
CA LEU A 1020 -3.36 -32.27 53.88
C LEU A 1020 -2.79 -30.98 53.29
N GLY A 1021 -1.49 -30.74 53.44
CA GLY A 1021 -0.81 -29.58 52.87
C GLY A 1021 -0.92 -29.51 51.34
N ILE A 1022 -0.67 -30.62 50.65
CA ILE A 1022 -0.78 -30.71 49.18
C ILE A 1022 -2.22 -30.44 48.73
N VAL A 1023 -3.21 -31.05 49.38
CA VAL A 1023 -4.63 -30.88 49.02
C VAL A 1023 -5.07 -29.42 49.22
N VAL A 1024 -4.63 -28.76 50.30
CA VAL A 1024 -4.89 -27.33 50.54
C VAL A 1024 -4.27 -26.45 49.47
N VAL A 1025 -3.03 -26.71 49.05
CA VAL A 1025 -2.37 -25.95 47.96
C VAL A 1025 -3.15 -26.06 46.66
N ILE A 1026 -3.49 -27.27 46.25
CA ILE A 1026 -4.22 -27.51 45.00
C ILE A 1026 -5.59 -26.82 45.07
N HIS A 1027 -6.30 -26.92 46.20
CA HIS A 1027 -7.58 -26.25 46.41
C HIS A 1027 -7.45 -24.72 46.30
N LEU A 1028 -6.42 -24.12 46.88
CA LEU A 1028 -6.16 -22.68 46.81
C LEU A 1028 -5.81 -22.21 45.40
N ILE A 1029 -5.01 -22.98 44.65
CA ILE A 1029 -4.66 -22.68 43.25
C ILE A 1029 -5.91 -22.72 42.37
N VAL A 1030 -6.69 -23.80 42.44
CA VAL A 1030 -7.92 -23.97 41.63
C VAL A 1030 -8.96 -22.91 41.99
N SER A 1031 -9.19 -22.65 43.28
CA SER A 1031 -10.10 -21.59 43.75
C SER A 1031 -9.59 -20.20 43.34
N GLY A 1032 -8.27 -20.01 43.33
CA GLY A 1032 -7.57 -18.83 42.80
C GLY A 1032 -7.93 -18.56 41.35
N VAL A 1033 -7.66 -19.51 40.48
CA VAL A 1033 -7.96 -19.45 39.04
C VAL A 1033 -9.46 -19.26 38.81
N GLY A 1034 -10.32 -20.02 39.50
CA GLY A 1034 -11.77 -19.94 39.37
C GLY A 1034 -12.37 -18.60 39.82
N SER A 1035 -11.72 -17.91 40.76
CA SER A 1035 -12.12 -16.56 41.18
C SER A 1035 -11.62 -15.45 40.24
N HIS A 1036 -10.46 -15.66 39.61
CA HIS A 1036 -9.91 -14.77 38.58
C HIS A 1036 -10.80 -14.79 37.33
N LEU A 1037 -11.25 -15.98 36.93
CA LEU A 1037 -12.26 -16.19 35.88
C LEU A 1037 -13.62 -15.56 36.21
N ARG A 1038 -13.89 -15.19 37.48
CA ARG A 1038 -15.13 -14.52 37.93
C ARG A 1038 -14.94 -13.03 38.28
N GLY A 1039 -13.77 -12.44 38.00
CA GLY A 1039 -13.55 -10.98 38.04
C GLY A 1039 -13.47 -10.30 39.43
N LYS A 1040 -13.29 -11.01 40.55
CA LYS A 1040 -13.30 -10.38 41.89
C LYS A 1040 -11.90 -9.88 42.34
N LYS A 1041 -11.73 -8.55 42.48
CA LYS A 1041 -10.45 -7.87 42.80
C LYS A 1041 -9.96 -7.99 44.25
N LEU A 1042 -10.84 -8.15 45.25
CA LEU A 1042 -10.51 -8.01 46.68
C LEU A 1042 -9.65 -9.14 47.29
N LEU A 1043 -9.41 -10.24 46.57
CA LEU A 1043 -8.74 -11.45 47.11
C LEU A 1043 -7.24 -11.55 46.80
N LYS A 1044 -6.62 -10.58 46.11
CA LYS A 1044 -5.20 -10.68 45.68
C LYS A 1044 -4.21 -10.60 46.86
N LEU A 1045 -4.49 -9.78 47.87
CA LEU A 1045 -3.60 -9.57 49.02
C LEU A 1045 -3.67 -10.73 50.04
N ALA A 1046 -4.88 -11.17 50.39
CA ALA A 1046 -5.10 -12.31 51.29
C ALA A 1046 -4.50 -13.62 50.76
N LYS A 1047 -4.35 -13.75 49.43
CA LYS A 1047 -3.81 -14.94 48.77
C LYS A 1047 -2.29 -14.97 48.69
N ALA A 1048 -1.62 -13.82 48.53
CA ALA A 1048 -0.16 -13.77 48.64
C ALA A 1048 0.30 -14.20 50.04
N VAL A 1049 -0.45 -13.77 51.08
CA VAL A 1049 -0.22 -14.17 52.47
C VAL A 1049 -0.46 -15.68 52.67
N ALA A 1050 -1.53 -16.26 52.12
CA ALA A 1050 -1.80 -17.69 52.24
C ALA A 1050 -0.77 -18.57 51.52
N VAL A 1051 -0.32 -18.18 50.31
CA VAL A 1051 0.74 -18.89 49.57
C VAL A 1051 2.07 -18.81 50.32
N PHE A 1052 2.38 -17.65 50.94
CA PHE A 1052 3.58 -17.47 51.75
C PHE A 1052 3.56 -18.32 53.03
N VAL A 1053 2.43 -18.39 53.75
CA VAL A 1053 2.26 -19.26 54.94
C VAL A 1053 2.49 -20.73 54.58
N VAL A 1054 2.02 -21.17 53.42
CA VAL A 1054 2.19 -22.55 52.97
C VAL A 1054 3.62 -22.84 52.50
N LEU A 1055 4.27 -21.91 51.81
CA LEU A 1055 5.70 -22.02 51.49
C LEU A 1055 6.54 -22.10 52.77
N ALA A 1056 6.27 -21.25 53.77
CA ALA A 1056 6.95 -21.30 55.05
C ALA A 1056 6.77 -22.66 55.76
N LEU A 1057 5.55 -23.21 55.77
CA LEU A 1057 5.28 -24.54 56.34
C LEU A 1057 5.96 -25.67 55.57
N MET A 1058 6.07 -25.59 54.24
CA MET A 1058 6.83 -26.55 53.44
C MET A 1058 8.34 -26.44 53.66
N THR A 1059 8.87 -25.23 53.84
CA THR A 1059 10.29 -25.03 54.15
C THR A 1059 10.64 -25.54 55.55
N ILE A 1060 9.78 -25.29 56.54
CA ILE A 1060 9.92 -25.84 57.90
C ILE A 1060 9.85 -27.38 57.88
N GLY A 1061 8.88 -27.94 57.14
CA GLY A 1061 8.75 -29.38 56.94
C GLY A 1061 10.00 -29.98 56.28
N GLY A 1062 10.51 -29.35 55.22
CA GLY A 1062 11.71 -29.78 54.50
C GLY A 1062 12.99 -29.67 55.33
N LEU A 1063 13.16 -28.59 56.10
CA LEU A 1063 14.30 -28.41 57.00
C LEU A 1063 14.33 -29.48 58.09
N SER A 1064 13.18 -29.79 58.71
CA SER A 1064 13.09 -30.89 59.69
C SER A 1064 13.36 -32.27 59.08
N LEU A 1065 13.10 -32.45 57.77
CA LEU A 1065 13.38 -33.68 57.04
C LEU A 1065 14.87 -33.84 56.73
N ILE A 1066 15.56 -32.74 56.44
CA ILE A 1066 17.01 -32.69 56.24
C ILE A 1066 17.73 -32.97 57.56
N GLU A 1067 17.25 -32.39 58.65
CA GLU A 1067 17.76 -32.58 60.02
C GLU A 1067 17.60 -34.03 60.51
N ARG A 1068 16.53 -34.72 60.10
CA ARG A 1068 16.30 -36.14 60.39
C ARG A 1068 17.00 -37.12 59.44
N SER A 1069 17.31 -36.72 58.20
CA SER A 1069 17.86 -37.64 57.18
C SER A 1069 19.38 -37.59 57.03
N ARG A 1070 20.04 -36.55 57.54
CA ARG A 1070 21.50 -36.49 57.66
C ARG A 1070 21.83 -35.97 59.06
N HIS A 1071 22.56 -36.72 59.87
CA HIS A 1071 23.11 -36.27 61.16
C HIS A 1071 24.11 -35.11 60.98
N ILE A 1072 23.66 -33.96 60.49
CA ILE A 1072 24.44 -32.73 60.34
C ILE A 1072 23.72 -31.66 61.16
N SER A 1073 24.36 -31.25 62.26
CA SER A 1073 23.98 -30.04 62.99
C SER A 1073 24.23 -28.84 62.08
N LEU A 1074 23.16 -28.20 61.61
CA LEU A 1074 23.26 -26.87 61.00
C LEU A 1074 23.68 -25.89 62.10
N SER A 1075 24.87 -25.28 61.97
CA SER A 1075 25.29 -24.21 62.87
C SER A 1075 24.50 -22.92 62.59
N HIS A 1076 24.57 -21.95 63.50
CA HIS A 1076 23.93 -20.63 63.48
C HIS A 1076 23.89 -19.82 62.15
N PRO A 1077 24.72 -20.04 61.09
CA PRO A 1077 24.59 -19.28 59.85
C PRO A 1077 23.26 -19.44 59.11
N ALA A 1078 22.57 -20.58 59.21
CA ALA A 1078 21.31 -20.83 58.50
C ALA A 1078 20.11 -20.09 59.13
N GLU A 1079 20.09 -19.99 60.47
CA GLU A 1079 19.10 -19.19 61.21
C GLU A 1079 19.30 -17.69 60.96
N LEU A 1080 20.56 -17.23 60.86
CA LEU A 1080 20.90 -15.85 60.50
C LEU A 1080 20.54 -15.53 59.04
N ALA A 1081 20.74 -16.45 58.10
CA ALA A 1081 20.33 -16.27 56.71
C ALA A 1081 18.80 -16.20 56.58
N LEU A 1082 18.05 -16.99 57.35
CA LEU A 1082 16.59 -16.98 57.39
C LEU A 1082 16.06 -15.68 58.03
N ALA A 1083 16.64 -15.25 59.15
CA ALA A 1083 16.29 -13.98 59.80
C ALA A 1083 16.63 -12.76 58.92
N ALA A 1084 17.77 -12.77 58.24
CA ALA A 1084 18.17 -11.73 57.29
C ALA A 1084 17.23 -11.68 56.07
N THR A 1085 16.79 -12.83 55.57
CA THR A 1085 15.85 -12.90 54.43
C THR A 1085 14.46 -12.41 54.84
N ILE A 1086 13.99 -12.77 56.05
CA ILE A 1086 12.72 -12.27 56.62
C ILE A 1086 12.77 -10.75 56.84
N ALA A 1087 13.89 -10.23 57.35
CA ALA A 1087 14.09 -8.80 57.57
C ALA A 1087 14.18 -8.02 56.26
N LEU A 1088 14.93 -8.51 55.26
CA LEU A 1088 15.09 -7.87 53.95
C LEU A 1088 13.74 -7.77 53.22
N VAL A 1089 12.95 -8.85 53.24
CA VAL A 1089 11.64 -8.91 52.58
C VAL A 1089 10.56 -8.14 53.35
N GLY A 1090 10.60 -8.13 54.69
CA GLY A 1090 9.74 -7.27 55.51
C GLY A 1090 9.97 -5.79 55.22
N THR A 1091 11.22 -5.40 55.00
CA THR A 1091 11.60 -4.03 54.61
C THR A 1091 11.13 -3.69 53.20
N LEU A 1092 11.21 -4.64 52.25
CA LEU A 1092 10.71 -4.49 50.88
C LEU A 1092 9.18 -4.36 50.83
N LEU A 1093 8.46 -5.13 51.65
CA LEU A 1093 6.99 -5.08 51.74
C LEU A 1093 6.48 -3.80 52.40
N LEU A 1094 7.19 -3.29 53.42
CA LEU A 1094 6.89 -1.99 54.01
C LEU A 1094 7.13 -0.85 53.00
N SER A 1095 8.16 -0.95 52.15
CA SER A 1095 8.42 0.03 51.09
C SER A 1095 7.38 0.00 49.97
N ILE A 1096 6.78 -1.17 49.68
CA ILE A 1096 5.71 -1.32 48.68
C ILE A 1096 4.35 -0.85 49.24
N SER A 1097 4.16 -0.89 50.57
CA SER A 1097 2.95 -0.39 51.25
C SER A 1097 2.93 1.14 51.48
N GLY A 1098 4.07 1.81 51.31
CA GLY A 1098 4.27 3.23 51.65
C GLY A 1098 4.10 4.25 50.51
N ARG A 1099 3.22 4.02 49.52
CA ARG A 1099 2.87 5.04 48.50
C ARG A 1099 1.40 5.45 48.60
N GLY A 1100 1.12 6.32 49.57
CA GLY A 1100 -0.01 7.25 49.61
C GLY A 1100 0.53 8.69 49.66
N PRO A 1101 -0.25 9.72 49.26
CA PRO A 1101 0.27 11.02 48.86
C PRO A 1101 0.78 11.81 50.07
N VAL A 1102 2.02 12.27 50.02
CA VAL A 1102 2.54 13.24 51.01
C VAL A 1102 2.25 14.65 50.49
N GLU A 1103 1.42 15.35 51.24
CA GLU A 1103 1.12 16.78 51.10
C GLU A 1103 2.39 17.64 51.10
N GLN A 1104 2.28 18.74 50.35
CA GLN A 1104 3.26 19.82 50.29
C GLN A 1104 3.61 20.34 51.70
N VAL A 1105 4.89 20.24 52.07
CA VAL A 1105 5.48 21.07 53.12
C VAL A 1105 6.62 21.86 52.49
N ARG A 1106 6.43 23.18 52.41
CA ARG A 1106 7.46 24.19 52.10
C ARG A 1106 8.64 24.06 53.06
N PRO A 1107 9.88 24.33 52.61
CA PRO A 1107 10.88 24.90 53.49
C PRO A 1107 11.19 26.35 53.10
N ILE A 1108 11.23 27.15 54.16
CA ILE A 1108 11.70 28.52 54.23
C ILE A 1108 13.23 28.53 54.12
N ARG A 1109 13.76 29.51 53.36
CA ARG A 1109 15.10 30.14 53.38
C ARG A 1109 16.21 29.45 54.20
N LYS A 1110 17.33 29.17 53.53
CA LYS A 1110 18.51 30.06 53.49
C LYS A 1110 19.36 29.77 52.28
#